data_AF-A0A1G4SFY5-F1
#
_entry.id   AF-A0A1G4SFY5-F1
#
_cell.length_a   1.000
_cell.length_b   1.000
_cell.length_c   1.000
_cell.angle_alpha   90.00
_cell.angle_beta   90.00
_cell.angle_gamma   90.00
#
_symmetry.space_group_name_H-M   'P 1'
#
loop_
_entity.id
_entity.type
_entity.pdbx_description
1 polymer ?
#
loop_
_entity_poly.entity_id
_entity_poly.type
_entity_poly.pdbx_seq_one_letter_code
_entity_poly.pdbx_strand_id
1 'polypeptide(L)'
;MKKLTCSLIISGLAYFGTASVSLGVPAYGGTEVYKQPTGETFQAALQGDEWLNWTKGMDDEVLVRDENGFWNYAEIDGIKLKPSGAKVNIDPQPAQALKQEQLMEWAKEQQIVEKIKSNVAPFLGEPDPGPSLAPINTGSSRKLLVMLVEFADIGMKYSDSEWNDRFFGNKEGTVKHYYKEVSAGKMTIGPAAESYGTAGDGIVRVKLGYPHPNTKGDIGEANKKIVRDAIAAADPYVNFASFDTNNDGKVTRDELFLVTVTAGYETAYGGDQTPRPSLWAHRWSAGTWQGDGKTVNLEYIQQGEIHGRPGSADHMATMGVLVHEIGHLFGLPDLYDSEPRNGESMGIGPHSLMAGGSWTSYGNNHSGSTPVHMDAWSKYQLGWVKPTEVNANGSFTLNSFQPSNPNAYNVVKINTSTPGQFFLLENRGFTGYDRGLEKALNGGKPGVAIWHVDETQKGNGDVNRKLVDLEEANEGTLGYSQLDTNKKGVKYDHYYASGVNTSFGPKTKPSSTTYEGVDTKISVNVNSPGSSAMKVGVKIGGTTGSGKATSVPGSPSLNHNNWSNEKDYAITMDMWWGNNGDQWRLYENDTLVHEEELTDNSSQAQNAVKTFTNQKPGTYIYTAELINSFGTTKSSPITVRVK
;
A
#
# COMPACT_ATOMS: atom_id res chain seq x y z
N MET A 1 35.89 42.50 32.59
CA MET A 1 34.44 42.30 32.80
C MET A 1 33.71 42.54 31.47
N LYS A 2 33.37 41.47 30.74
CA LYS A 2 32.57 41.51 29.51
C LYS A 2 31.34 40.62 29.74
N LYS A 3 30.16 41.13 29.38
CA LYS A 3 28.84 40.52 29.58
C LYS A 3 28.68 39.25 28.72
N LEU A 4 28.15 38.19 29.31
CA LEU A 4 27.66 36.99 28.63
C LEU A 4 26.32 37.31 27.95
N THR A 5 26.19 36.93 26.68
CA THR A 5 24.91 36.73 25.98
C THR A 5 24.82 35.24 25.65
N CYS A 6 23.86 34.55 26.25
CA CYS A 6 23.47 33.18 25.92
C CYS A 6 22.61 33.19 24.65
N SER A 7 23.10 32.57 23.58
CA SER A 7 22.28 32.16 22.43
C SER A 7 21.90 30.70 22.61
N LEU A 8 20.60 30.42 22.60
CA LEU A 8 20.01 29.08 22.61
C LEU A 8 20.45 28.31 21.36
N ILE A 9 21.08 27.15 21.56
CA ILE A 9 21.31 26.16 20.52
C ILE A 9 20.06 25.29 20.43
N ILE A 10 19.30 25.42 19.34
CA ILE A 10 18.26 24.46 18.97
C ILE A 10 19.00 23.28 18.32
N SER A 11 19.20 22.22 19.09
CA SER A 11 19.69 20.93 18.58
C SER A 11 18.57 20.28 17.77
N GLY A 12 18.62 20.40 16.45
CA GLY A 12 17.87 19.54 15.55
C GLY A 12 18.36 18.11 15.69
N LEU A 13 17.52 17.22 16.23
CA LEU A 13 17.74 15.78 16.10
C LEU A 13 17.59 15.43 14.62
N ALA A 14 18.72 15.26 13.94
CA ALA A 14 18.78 14.53 12.69
C ALA A 14 18.40 13.08 13.00
N TYR A 15 17.20 12.68 12.59
CA TYR A 15 16.74 11.30 12.60
C TYR A 15 17.58 10.55 11.57
N PHE A 16 18.66 9.89 12.00
CA PHE A 16 19.41 8.96 11.16
C PHE A 16 18.54 7.74 10.93
N GLY A 17 17.81 7.73 9.81
CA GLY A 17 17.04 6.59 9.36
C GLY A 17 17.96 5.42 9.05
N THR A 18 17.87 4.35 9.85
CA THR A 18 18.43 3.05 9.49
C THR A 18 17.59 2.46 8.36
N ALA A 19 18.22 2.10 7.24
CA ALA A 19 17.58 1.57 6.04
C ALA A 19 16.61 0.40 6.32
N SER A 20 15.44 0.46 5.67
CA SER A 20 14.60 -0.71 5.45
C SER A 20 15.10 -1.43 4.21
N VAL A 21 15.23 -2.74 4.27
CA VAL A 21 15.48 -3.56 3.08
C VAL A 21 14.14 -3.71 2.38
N SER A 22 13.98 -3.14 1.18
CA SER A 22 12.84 -3.42 0.30
C SER A 22 13.11 -4.76 -0.40
N LEU A 23 12.04 -5.52 -0.60
CA LEU A 23 12.07 -6.94 -0.93
C LEU A 23 11.42 -7.13 -2.31
N GLY A 24 11.99 -7.96 -3.17
CA GLY A 24 11.47 -8.21 -4.52
C GLY A 24 10.06 -8.79 -4.52
N VAL A 25 9.33 -8.58 -5.61
CA VAL A 25 7.92 -8.99 -5.77
C VAL A 25 7.66 -10.41 -5.23
N PRO A 26 6.58 -10.62 -4.46
CA PRO A 26 6.26 -11.92 -3.91
C PRO A 26 5.95 -12.92 -5.03
N ALA A 27 6.20 -14.19 -4.74
CA ALA A 27 5.82 -15.29 -5.61
C ALA A 27 4.36 -15.18 -6.08
N TYR A 28 4.05 -15.64 -7.30
CA TYR A 28 2.67 -15.89 -7.68
C TYR A 28 2.05 -16.94 -6.73
N GLY A 29 1.31 -16.46 -5.73
CA GLY A 29 0.87 -17.28 -4.61
C GLY A 29 -0.40 -18.11 -4.85
N GLY A 30 -0.75 -18.41 -6.11
CA GLY A 30 -1.84 -19.31 -6.44
C GLY A 30 -1.48 -20.77 -6.21
N THR A 31 -2.45 -21.60 -5.80
CA THR A 31 -2.28 -23.06 -5.76
C THR A 31 -2.24 -23.60 -7.18
N GLU A 32 -1.20 -24.35 -7.51
CA GLU A 32 -0.93 -24.89 -8.84
C GLU A 32 -0.66 -26.41 -8.78
N VAL A 33 -0.77 -27.08 -9.92
CA VAL A 33 -0.43 -28.51 -10.06
C VAL A 33 1.03 -28.64 -10.47
N TYR A 34 1.81 -29.32 -9.64
CA TYR A 34 3.22 -29.66 -9.84
C TYR A 34 3.36 -31.09 -10.35
N LYS A 35 4.42 -31.34 -11.11
CA LYS A 35 4.68 -32.64 -11.74
C LYS A 35 6.11 -33.10 -11.45
N GLN A 36 6.25 -34.34 -11.00
CA GLN A 36 7.51 -35.05 -10.85
C GLN A 36 8.10 -35.44 -12.22
N PRO A 37 9.43 -35.55 -12.35
CA PRO A 37 10.07 -36.07 -13.56
C PRO A 37 9.53 -37.43 -14.04
N THR A 38 9.09 -38.28 -13.10
CA THR A 38 8.50 -39.61 -13.34
C THR A 38 7.04 -39.57 -13.80
N GLY A 39 6.36 -38.43 -13.66
CA GLY A 39 5.02 -38.20 -14.22
C GLY A 39 3.92 -37.94 -13.18
N GLU A 40 4.14 -38.31 -11.93
CA GLU A 40 3.22 -38.09 -10.81
C GLU A 40 3.00 -36.60 -10.57
N THR A 41 1.81 -36.23 -10.11
CA THR A 41 1.46 -34.83 -9.85
C THR A 41 1.03 -34.62 -8.40
N PHE A 42 1.17 -33.39 -7.92
CA PHE A 42 0.72 -32.93 -6.61
C PHE A 42 0.32 -31.46 -6.68
N GLN A 43 -0.50 -30.97 -5.75
CA GLN A 43 -0.82 -29.55 -5.66
C GLN A 43 0.08 -28.89 -4.63
N ALA A 44 0.53 -27.68 -4.94
CA ALA A 44 1.29 -26.87 -4.01
C ALA A 44 1.11 -25.38 -4.35
N ALA A 45 1.55 -24.49 -3.46
CA ALA A 45 1.58 -23.06 -3.70
C ALA A 45 2.98 -22.55 -3.37
N LEU A 46 3.55 -21.72 -4.24
CA LEU A 46 4.81 -21.06 -3.92
C LEU A 46 4.55 -20.01 -2.84
N GLN A 47 5.39 -20.01 -1.81
CA GLN A 47 5.36 -19.06 -0.71
C GLN A 47 6.70 -18.34 -0.60
N GLY A 48 6.68 -17.21 0.08
CA GLY A 48 7.86 -16.45 0.44
C GLY A 48 8.25 -15.38 -0.57
N ASP A 49 9.48 -14.89 -0.38
CA ASP A 49 10.06 -13.72 -1.04
C ASP A 49 11.49 -14.02 -1.53
N GLU A 50 12.22 -12.97 -1.87
CA GLU A 50 13.61 -13.03 -2.32
C GLU A 50 14.64 -13.54 -1.27
N TRP A 51 14.28 -13.65 0.02
CA TRP A 51 15.18 -14.09 1.08
C TRP A 51 14.87 -15.50 1.58
N LEU A 52 13.60 -15.89 1.55
CA LEU A 52 13.16 -17.23 1.89
C LEU A 52 11.91 -17.56 1.09
N ASN A 53 12.08 -18.40 0.07
CA ASN A 53 10.98 -18.98 -0.69
C ASN A 53 10.98 -20.51 -0.56
N TRP A 54 9.79 -21.08 -0.58
CA TRP A 54 9.58 -22.51 -0.56
C TRP A 54 8.26 -22.86 -1.22
N THR A 55 8.17 -24.09 -1.72
CA THR A 55 6.90 -24.60 -2.25
C THR A 55 6.14 -25.29 -1.12
N LYS A 56 4.92 -24.84 -0.84
CA LYS A 56 4.05 -25.37 0.21
C LYS A 56 3.08 -26.40 -0.37
N GLY A 57 3.17 -27.64 0.07
CA GLY A 57 2.20 -28.69 -0.24
C GLY A 57 0.84 -28.44 0.44
N MET A 58 -0.16 -29.24 0.08
CA MET A 58 -1.54 -29.04 0.56
C MET A 58 -1.69 -29.29 2.06
N ASP A 59 -0.81 -30.08 2.67
CA ASP A 59 -0.81 -30.33 4.12
C ASP A 59 0.26 -29.49 4.85
N ASP A 60 0.64 -28.34 4.28
CA ASP A 60 1.64 -27.39 4.81
C ASP A 60 3.08 -27.96 4.91
N GLU A 61 3.41 -29.04 4.19
CA GLU A 61 4.81 -29.46 4.02
C GLU A 61 5.60 -28.48 3.17
N VAL A 62 6.86 -28.29 3.57
CA VAL A 62 7.86 -27.57 2.80
C VAL A 62 8.48 -28.51 1.78
N LEU A 63 8.40 -28.11 0.52
CA LEU A 63 8.88 -28.86 -0.63
C LEU A 63 10.00 -28.09 -1.32
N VAL A 64 11.06 -28.80 -1.67
CA VAL A 64 12.21 -28.27 -2.40
C VAL A 64 12.60 -29.20 -3.54
N ARG A 65 13.22 -28.64 -4.57
CA ARG A 65 13.60 -29.38 -5.76
C ARG A 65 15.09 -29.74 -5.71
N ASP A 66 15.41 -30.99 -6.01
CA ASP A 66 16.80 -31.43 -6.11
C ASP A 66 17.43 -31.10 -7.47
N GLU A 67 18.74 -31.33 -7.59
CA GLU A 67 19.52 -31.07 -8.80
C GLU A 67 19.05 -31.87 -10.02
N ASN A 68 18.39 -33.01 -9.80
CA ASN A 68 17.84 -33.87 -10.84
C ASN A 68 16.40 -33.47 -11.21
N GLY A 69 15.87 -32.42 -10.59
CA GLY A 69 14.55 -31.87 -10.87
C GLY A 69 13.40 -32.61 -10.19
N PHE A 70 13.65 -33.50 -9.22
CA PHE A 70 12.61 -34.11 -8.41
C PHE A 70 12.20 -33.21 -7.25
N TRP A 71 10.90 -33.24 -6.94
CA TRP A 71 10.33 -32.59 -5.78
C TRP A 71 10.46 -33.48 -4.55
N ASN A 72 11.07 -32.94 -3.51
CA ASN A 72 11.35 -33.65 -2.27
C ASN A 72 10.74 -32.90 -1.09
N TYR A 73 10.40 -33.62 -0.03
CA TYR A 73 10.20 -33.00 1.28
C TYR A 73 11.51 -32.32 1.70
N ALA A 74 11.41 -31.14 2.30
CA ALA A 74 12.57 -30.36 2.71
C ALA A 74 13.11 -30.76 4.08
N GLU A 75 14.41 -30.56 4.27
CA GLU A 75 15.10 -30.56 5.55
C GLU A 75 15.87 -29.26 5.72
N ILE A 76 16.10 -28.88 6.97
CA ILE A 76 16.94 -27.74 7.33
C ILE A 76 18.41 -28.19 7.38
N ASP A 77 19.30 -27.46 6.73
CA ASP A 77 20.74 -27.63 6.81
C ASP A 77 21.45 -26.29 7.01
N GLY A 78 21.90 -26.03 8.24
CA GLY A 78 22.54 -24.77 8.61
C GLY A 78 21.60 -23.58 8.49
N ILE A 79 21.73 -22.81 7.41
CA ILE A 79 20.90 -21.63 7.08
C ILE A 79 20.09 -21.83 5.77
N LYS A 80 20.07 -23.03 5.21
CA LYS A 80 19.40 -23.33 3.93
C LYS A 80 18.41 -24.48 4.08
N LEU A 81 17.46 -24.53 3.15
CA LEU A 81 16.65 -25.72 2.90
C LEU A 81 17.41 -26.64 1.94
N LYS A 82 17.36 -27.95 2.19
CA LYS A 82 17.87 -28.96 1.26
C LYS A 82 16.85 -30.08 1.04
N PRO A 83 16.94 -30.81 -0.08
CA PRO A 83 16.13 -32.02 -0.30
C PRO A 83 16.44 -33.09 0.76
N SER A 84 15.41 -33.66 1.38
CA SER A 84 15.53 -34.86 2.25
C SER A 84 15.88 -36.13 1.48
N GLY A 85 15.66 -36.14 0.17
CA GLY A 85 15.75 -37.32 -0.70
C GLY A 85 14.44 -38.14 -0.79
N ALA A 86 13.45 -37.86 0.06
CA ALA A 86 12.11 -38.43 -0.04
C ALA A 86 11.26 -37.61 -1.02
N LYS A 87 10.87 -38.22 -2.13
CA LYS A 87 10.17 -37.56 -3.23
C LYS A 87 8.66 -37.55 -3.04
N VAL A 88 8.06 -36.38 -3.21
CA VAL A 88 6.62 -36.15 -3.04
C VAL A 88 5.81 -37.04 -4.00
N ASN A 89 4.82 -37.77 -3.48
CA ASN A 89 3.98 -38.71 -4.24
C ASN A 89 4.74 -39.84 -4.97
N ILE A 90 6.01 -40.09 -4.63
CA ILE A 90 6.80 -41.23 -5.12
C ILE A 90 7.26 -42.09 -3.93
N ASP A 91 7.88 -41.43 -2.95
CA ASP A 91 8.36 -42.05 -1.72
C ASP A 91 7.35 -41.80 -0.58
N PRO A 92 7.30 -42.65 0.45
CA PRO A 92 6.49 -42.38 1.64
C PRO A 92 6.88 -41.04 2.29
N GLN A 93 5.89 -40.24 2.66
CA GLN A 93 6.11 -38.98 3.35
C GLN A 93 6.91 -39.21 4.66
N PRO A 94 8.03 -38.49 4.87
CA PRO A 94 8.76 -38.57 6.13
C PRO A 94 7.86 -38.17 7.30
N ALA A 95 7.92 -38.94 8.40
CA ALA A 95 7.14 -38.66 9.60
C ALA A 95 7.48 -37.30 10.25
N GLN A 96 8.67 -36.76 9.96
CA GLN A 96 9.15 -35.44 10.38
C GLN A 96 9.34 -34.50 9.19
N ALA A 97 8.53 -34.64 8.14
CA ALA A 97 8.56 -33.71 7.03
C ALA A 97 8.42 -32.27 7.55
N LEU A 98 9.38 -31.41 7.21
CA LEU A 98 9.40 -30.03 7.67
C LEU A 98 8.10 -29.35 7.29
N LYS A 99 7.35 -28.91 8.29
CA LYS A 99 6.14 -28.11 8.09
C LYS A 99 6.49 -26.64 8.04
N GLN A 100 5.67 -25.88 7.37
CA GLN A 100 5.90 -24.45 7.21
C GLN A 100 6.06 -23.74 8.56
N GLU A 101 5.21 -24.03 9.54
CA GLU A 101 5.31 -23.43 10.88
C GLU A 101 6.70 -23.65 11.50
N GLN A 102 7.24 -24.86 11.35
CA GLN A 102 8.57 -25.23 11.84
C GLN A 102 9.69 -24.52 11.06
N LEU A 103 9.53 -24.39 9.74
CA LEU A 103 10.42 -23.57 8.91
C LEU A 103 10.39 -22.09 9.37
N MET A 104 9.21 -21.57 9.70
CA MET A 104 9.08 -20.19 10.16
C MET A 104 9.68 -19.96 11.54
N GLU A 105 9.47 -20.89 12.46
CA GLU A 105 10.07 -20.86 13.80
C GLU A 105 11.60 -20.94 13.72
N TRP A 106 12.13 -21.86 12.90
CA TRP A 106 13.57 -21.94 12.65
C TRP A 106 14.14 -20.67 12.00
N ALA A 107 13.48 -20.11 10.99
CA ALA A 107 13.93 -18.89 10.31
C ALA A 107 13.97 -17.69 11.28
N LYS A 108 13.03 -17.64 12.23
CA LYS A 108 12.99 -16.67 13.33
C LYS A 108 14.12 -16.87 14.32
N GLU A 109 14.28 -18.07 14.87
CA GLU A 109 15.31 -18.40 15.86
C GLU A 109 16.73 -18.18 15.34
N GLN A 110 16.97 -18.54 14.08
CA GLN A 110 18.29 -18.41 13.48
C GLN A 110 18.60 -17.01 12.97
N GLN A 111 17.67 -16.05 13.06
CA GLN A 111 17.80 -14.71 12.49
C GLN A 111 18.28 -14.74 11.03
N ILE A 112 17.79 -15.68 10.21
CA ILE A 112 18.40 -16.01 8.91
C ILE A 112 18.48 -14.80 7.99
N VAL A 113 17.41 -14.00 7.95
CA VAL A 113 17.35 -12.76 7.17
C VAL A 113 18.39 -11.75 7.65
N GLU A 114 18.59 -11.58 8.96
CA GLU A 114 19.63 -10.67 9.51
C GLU A 114 21.04 -11.24 9.38
N LYS A 115 21.23 -12.55 9.52
CA LYS A 115 22.52 -13.21 9.32
C LYS A 115 22.94 -13.22 7.86
N ILE A 116 22.01 -13.41 6.91
CA ILE A 116 22.26 -13.21 5.48
C ILE A 116 22.61 -11.73 5.23
N LYS A 117 21.82 -10.77 5.74
CA LYS A 117 22.10 -9.31 5.64
C LYS A 117 23.45 -8.90 6.25
N SER A 118 23.87 -9.55 7.34
CA SER A 118 25.15 -9.27 8.03
C SER A 118 26.36 -9.98 7.42
N ASN A 119 26.18 -11.16 6.80
CA ASN A 119 27.24 -11.91 6.12
C ASN A 119 27.67 -11.27 4.78
N VAL A 120 26.93 -10.28 4.28
CA VAL A 120 27.31 -9.44 3.12
C VAL A 120 28.05 -8.15 3.51
N ALA A 121 28.09 -7.79 4.80
CA ALA A 121 28.74 -6.57 5.29
C ALA A 121 30.28 -6.51 5.14
N PRO A 122 31.07 -7.61 5.15
CA PRO A 122 32.52 -7.48 5.16
C PRO A 122 33.20 -7.13 3.83
N PHE A 123 32.47 -6.93 2.72
CA PHE A 123 33.06 -6.65 1.40
C PHE A 123 32.80 -5.23 0.86
N LEU A 124 32.29 -4.33 1.69
CA LEU A 124 32.09 -2.92 1.34
C LEU A 124 33.01 -2.06 2.22
N GLY A 125 33.99 -1.40 1.60
CA GLY A 125 34.59 -0.23 2.22
C GLY A 125 33.50 0.84 2.34
N GLU A 126 33.33 1.36 3.56
CA GLU A 126 32.23 2.20 4.04
C GLU A 126 30.85 1.50 4.11
N PRO A 127 30.06 1.71 5.18
CA PRO A 127 28.71 1.19 5.27
C PRO A 127 27.85 1.85 4.18
N ASP A 128 27.55 1.10 3.12
CA ASP A 128 26.52 1.46 2.14
C ASP A 128 25.23 1.76 2.91
N PRO A 129 24.71 3.00 2.90
CA PRO A 129 23.60 3.41 3.78
C PRO A 129 22.28 2.69 3.47
N GLY A 130 22.24 1.82 2.45
CA GLY A 130 21.01 1.23 1.95
C GLY A 130 20.10 2.29 1.34
N PRO A 131 18.91 1.91 0.82
CA PRO A 131 17.97 2.88 0.27
C PRO A 131 17.64 3.96 1.29
N SER A 132 17.67 5.20 0.83
CA SER A 132 16.95 6.26 1.52
C SER A 132 15.45 5.99 1.36
N LEU A 133 14.71 5.95 2.47
CA LEU A 133 13.24 6.03 2.43
C LEU A 133 12.74 7.47 2.24
N ALA A 134 13.65 8.45 2.14
CA ALA A 134 13.24 9.81 1.84
C ALA A 134 12.58 9.82 0.46
N PRO A 135 11.33 10.28 0.35
CA PRO A 135 10.68 10.49 -0.94
C PRO A 135 11.60 11.33 -1.81
N ILE A 136 11.86 10.86 -3.04
CA ILE A 136 12.63 11.68 -3.97
C ILE A 136 11.78 12.90 -4.31
N ASN A 137 12.36 14.09 -4.19
CA ASN A 137 11.71 15.34 -4.60
C ASN A 137 11.31 15.22 -6.09
N THR A 138 10.03 14.96 -6.37
CA THR A 138 9.58 14.49 -7.68
C THR A 138 9.57 15.63 -8.69
N GLY A 139 10.67 15.80 -9.42
CA GLY A 139 10.60 16.40 -10.76
C GLY A 139 9.62 15.59 -11.62
N SER A 140 9.03 16.23 -12.63
CA SER A 140 7.95 15.62 -13.42
C SER A 140 8.40 14.48 -14.35
N SER A 141 9.70 14.19 -14.41
CA SER A 141 10.29 13.18 -15.31
C SER A 141 11.54 12.56 -14.69
N ARG A 142 11.69 11.23 -14.80
CA ARG A 142 12.90 10.47 -14.44
C ARG A 142 13.51 9.80 -15.64
N LYS A 143 14.84 9.77 -15.69
CA LYS A 143 15.60 9.06 -16.72
C LYS A 143 15.84 7.63 -16.30
N LEU A 144 15.61 6.70 -17.21
CA LEU A 144 15.80 5.27 -17.01
C LEU A 144 16.74 4.73 -18.08
N LEU A 145 17.82 4.09 -17.65
CA LEU A 145 18.69 3.28 -18.47
C LEU A 145 18.27 1.81 -18.33
N VAL A 146 18.02 1.14 -19.46
CA VAL A 146 17.68 -0.28 -19.52
C VAL A 146 18.83 -1.02 -20.19
N MET A 147 19.46 -1.94 -19.46
CA MET A 147 20.49 -2.81 -20.00
C MET A 147 19.91 -4.19 -20.30
N LEU A 148 19.96 -4.61 -21.57
CA LEU A 148 19.58 -5.95 -22.00
C LEU A 148 20.82 -6.84 -21.98
N VAL A 149 20.83 -7.86 -21.14
CA VAL A 149 22.03 -8.62 -20.80
C VAL A 149 21.97 -10.03 -21.35
N GLU A 150 22.85 -10.30 -22.31
CA GLU A 150 23.10 -11.64 -22.85
C GLU A 150 24.28 -12.30 -22.14
N PHE A 151 24.32 -13.63 -22.22
CA PHE A 151 25.39 -14.45 -21.66
C PHE A 151 26.08 -15.25 -22.78
N ALA A 152 27.16 -15.95 -22.43
CA ALA A 152 27.90 -16.76 -23.40
C ALA A 152 27.04 -17.89 -24.00
N ASP A 153 26.10 -18.43 -23.22
CA ASP A 153 25.28 -19.60 -23.51
C ASP A 153 23.82 -19.28 -23.87
N ILE A 154 23.32 -18.07 -23.55
CA ILE A 154 21.95 -17.64 -23.86
C ILE A 154 21.91 -16.17 -24.30
N GLY A 155 21.17 -15.90 -25.37
CA GLY A 155 20.93 -14.56 -25.92
C GLY A 155 19.49 -14.08 -25.71
N MET A 156 19.23 -12.79 -25.94
CA MET A 156 17.89 -12.22 -25.78
C MET A 156 16.94 -12.81 -26.82
N LYS A 157 15.71 -13.14 -26.40
CA LYS A 157 14.66 -13.65 -27.27
C LYS A 157 13.92 -12.52 -28.01
N TYR A 158 13.72 -11.39 -27.33
CA TYR A 158 13.01 -10.22 -27.82
C TYR A 158 13.99 -9.13 -28.25
N SER A 159 13.56 -8.33 -29.22
CA SER A 159 14.36 -7.27 -29.84
C SER A 159 14.50 -6.04 -28.94
N ASP A 160 15.51 -5.20 -29.23
CA ASP A 160 15.70 -3.91 -28.56
C ASP A 160 14.45 -3.03 -28.70
N SER A 161 13.80 -3.06 -29.86
CA SER A 161 12.58 -2.30 -30.11
C SER A 161 11.39 -2.78 -29.27
N GLU A 162 11.26 -4.08 -29.00
CA GLU A 162 10.19 -4.62 -28.15
C GLU A 162 10.40 -4.21 -26.69
N TRP A 163 11.65 -4.27 -26.20
CA TRP A 163 12.00 -3.78 -24.87
C TRP A 163 11.86 -2.26 -24.75
N ASN A 164 12.26 -1.52 -25.79
CA ASN A 164 12.03 -0.08 -25.86
C ASN A 164 10.53 0.25 -25.73
N ASP A 165 9.65 -0.41 -26.49
CA ASP A 165 8.21 -0.18 -26.39
C ASP A 165 7.66 -0.55 -25.01
N ARG A 166 8.12 -1.66 -24.41
CA ARG A 166 7.73 -2.09 -23.05
C ARG A 166 8.01 -1.00 -22.01
N PHE A 167 9.14 -0.32 -22.09
CA PHE A 167 9.50 0.73 -21.12
C PHE A 167 8.96 2.11 -21.50
N PHE A 168 9.12 2.53 -22.76
CA PHE A 168 8.97 3.92 -23.20
C PHE A 168 7.81 4.16 -24.18
N GLY A 169 7.08 3.11 -24.56
CA GLY A 169 5.88 3.22 -25.39
C GLY A 169 4.78 4.04 -24.70
N ASN A 170 3.82 4.56 -25.49
CA ASN A 170 2.75 5.44 -24.99
C ASN A 170 1.38 4.74 -24.88
N LYS A 171 1.34 3.41 -24.94
CA LYS A 171 0.11 2.61 -24.88
C LYS A 171 -0.04 1.95 -23.51
N GLU A 172 -1.27 1.57 -23.16
CA GLU A 172 -1.51 0.69 -22.02
C GLU A 172 -0.63 -0.57 -22.10
N GLY A 173 -0.10 -1.01 -20.96
CA GLY A 173 0.83 -2.13 -20.88
C GLY A 173 2.32 -1.76 -21.00
N THR A 174 2.65 -0.46 -21.02
CA THR A 174 4.03 0.05 -20.95
C THR A 174 4.31 0.80 -19.64
N VAL A 175 5.57 0.77 -19.19
CA VAL A 175 6.01 1.39 -17.93
C VAL A 175 5.76 2.91 -17.93
N LYS A 176 6.16 3.61 -19.00
CA LYS A 176 5.93 5.06 -19.15
C LYS A 176 4.45 5.42 -19.09
N HIS A 177 3.58 4.67 -19.78
CA HIS A 177 2.15 4.92 -19.75
C HIS A 177 1.57 4.71 -18.35
N TYR A 178 1.98 3.63 -17.67
CA TYR A 178 1.59 3.34 -16.29
C TYR A 178 1.88 4.50 -15.33
N TYR A 179 3.13 4.94 -15.26
CA TYR A 179 3.51 6.04 -14.36
C TYR A 179 2.85 7.37 -14.71
N LYS A 180 2.63 7.64 -16.01
CA LYS A 180 1.87 8.81 -16.45
C LYS A 180 0.41 8.76 -15.99
N GLU A 181 -0.23 7.59 -16.04
CA GLU A 181 -1.62 7.41 -15.63
C GLU A 181 -1.79 7.51 -14.11
N VAL A 182 -1.05 6.69 -13.36
CA VAL A 182 -1.19 6.56 -11.89
C VAL A 182 -0.86 7.86 -11.16
N SER A 183 0.02 8.69 -11.73
CA SER A 183 0.39 10.00 -11.20
C SER A 183 -0.50 11.15 -11.69
N ALA A 184 -1.51 10.88 -12.55
CA ALA A 184 -2.29 11.89 -13.26
C ALA A 184 -1.41 12.89 -14.05
N GLY A 185 -0.34 12.40 -14.67
CA GLY A 185 0.60 13.16 -15.48
C GLY A 185 1.67 13.92 -14.71
N LYS A 186 1.75 13.76 -13.37
CA LYS A 186 2.77 14.39 -12.54
C LYS A 186 4.13 13.70 -12.61
N MET A 187 4.19 12.46 -13.06
CA MET A 187 5.40 11.67 -13.24
C MET A 187 5.40 10.99 -14.61
N THR A 188 6.56 11.00 -15.27
CA THR A 188 6.82 10.15 -16.44
C THR A 188 8.20 9.52 -16.31
N ILE A 189 8.34 8.31 -16.86
CA ILE A 189 9.64 7.68 -17.08
C ILE A 189 10.06 7.94 -18.52
N GLY A 190 11.29 8.39 -18.74
CA GLY A 190 11.84 8.66 -20.06
C GLY A 190 13.20 8.00 -20.27
N PRO A 191 13.61 7.82 -21.53
CA PRO A 191 14.87 7.14 -21.83
C PRO A 191 16.07 7.98 -21.38
N ALA A 192 17.05 7.30 -20.80
CA ALA A 192 18.39 7.82 -20.57
C ALA A 192 19.10 8.12 -21.89
N ALA A 193 19.98 9.13 -21.89
CA ALA A 193 20.81 9.43 -23.05
C ALA A 193 21.94 8.41 -23.16
N GLU A 194 22.08 7.78 -24.33
CA GLU A 194 23.08 6.76 -24.63
C GLU A 194 23.33 6.73 -26.16
N SER A 195 24.27 5.92 -26.64
CA SER A 195 24.69 5.88 -28.06
C SER A 195 24.76 4.48 -28.70
N TYR A 196 24.32 3.44 -27.99
CA TYR A 196 24.18 2.07 -28.47
C TYR A 196 22.99 1.96 -29.43
N GLY A 197 23.19 1.35 -30.60
CA GLY A 197 22.11 1.07 -31.55
C GLY A 197 21.35 2.34 -31.96
N THR A 198 20.14 2.53 -31.44
CA THR A 198 19.32 3.74 -31.68
C THR A 198 19.59 4.75 -30.57
N ALA A 199 20.52 5.68 -30.83
CA ALA A 199 20.96 6.65 -29.84
C ALA A 199 19.82 7.40 -29.13
N GLY A 200 19.86 7.37 -27.80
CA GLY A 200 18.96 8.10 -26.91
C GLY A 200 17.59 7.43 -26.73
N ASP A 201 17.47 6.15 -27.09
CA ASP A 201 16.26 5.37 -26.86
C ASP A 201 16.25 4.70 -25.46
N GLY A 202 17.36 4.80 -24.72
CA GLY A 202 17.50 4.33 -23.36
C GLY A 202 17.78 2.83 -23.22
N ILE A 203 18.01 2.11 -24.32
CA ILE A 203 18.32 0.69 -24.37
C ILE A 203 19.81 0.50 -24.69
N VAL A 204 20.52 -0.27 -23.85
CA VAL A 204 21.88 -0.75 -24.17
C VAL A 204 21.89 -2.26 -24.07
N ARG A 205 22.18 -2.96 -25.17
CA ARG A 205 22.34 -4.43 -25.15
C ARG A 205 23.81 -4.79 -25.03
N VAL A 206 24.13 -5.67 -24.07
CA VAL A 206 25.49 -6.13 -23.79
C VAL A 206 25.54 -7.65 -23.73
N LYS A 207 26.69 -8.23 -24.07
CA LYS A 207 26.94 -9.67 -23.95
C LYS A 207 28.09 -9.93 -23.00
N LEU A 208 27.81 -10.69 -21.94
CA LEU A 208 28.78 -11.07 -20.93
C LEU A 208 29.50 -12.35 -21.33
N GLY A 209 30.81 -12.41 -21.07
CA GLY A 209 31.70 -13.50 -21.49
C GLY A 209 31.60 -14.80 -20.69
N TYR A 210 30.53 -15.00 -19.91
CA TYR A 210 30.34 -16.17 -19.04
C TYR A 210 28.90 -16.70 -19.14
N PRO A 211 28.66 -17.98 -18.80
CA PRO A 211 27.33 -18.57 -18.88
C PRO A 211 26.35 -17.99 -17.85
N HIS A 212 25.06 -18.07 -18.12
CA HIS A 212 24.03 -17.58 -17.22
C HIS A 212 24.09 -18.30 -15.86
N PRO A 213 24.18 -17.58 -14.72
CA PRO A 213 24.44 -18.18 -13.41
C PRO A 213 23.25 -18.99 -12.85
N ASN A 214 22.05 -18.77 -13.39
CA ASN A 214 20.83 -19.53 -13.06
C ASN A 214 20.53 -19.51 -11.56
N THR A 215 20.49 -18.31 -10.99
CA THR A 215 20.34 -18.11 -9.55
C THR A 215 18.95 -18.49 -9.05
N LYS A 216 17.94 -18.59 -9.93
CA LYS A 216 16.55 -18.92 -9.55
C LYS A 216 16.06 -17.92 -8.50
N GLY A 217 15.58 -18.39 -7.35
CA GLY A 217 15.22 -17.58 -6.20
C GLY A 217 16.39 -17.10 -5.33
N ASP A 218 17.63 -17.55 -5.57
CA ASP A 218 18.79 -17.07 -4.84
C ASP A 218 19.19 -15.68 -5.35
N ILE A 219 19.36 -14.73 -4.42
CA ILE A 219 19.82 -13.37 -4.71
C ILE A 219 21.13 -13.12 -3.98
N GLY A 220 22.16 -12.69 -4.70
CA GLY A 220 23.46 -12.43 -4.09
C GLY A 220 24.54 -11.98 -5.06
N GLU A 221 25.78 -12.41 -4.80
CA GLU A 221 26.96 -11.91 -5.50
C GLU A 221 26.96 -12.22 -7.01
N ALA A 222 26.33 -13.33 -7.42
CA ALA A 222 26.17 -13.65 -8.83
C ALA A 222 25.32 -12.59 -9.56
N ASN A 223 24.22 -12.14 -8.95
CA ASN A 223 23.34 -11.09 -9.49
C ASN A 223 24.06 -9.74 -9.56
N LYS A 224 24.77 -9.37 -8.49
CA LYS A 224 25.60 -8.16 -8.46
C LYS A 224 26.68 -8.18 -9.54
N LYS A 225 27.33 -9.33 -9.74
CA LYS A 225 28.34 -9.49 -10.79
C LYS A 225 27.75 -9.26 -12.19
N ILE A 226 26.54 -9.78 -12.47
CA ILE A 226 25.83 -9.51 -13.74
C ILE A 226 25.69 -8.01 -13.95
N VAL A 227 25.21 -7.27 -12.95
CA VAL A 227 24.98 -5.83 -13.08
C VAL A 227 26.29 -5.06 -13.25
N ARG A 228 27.30 -5.34 -12.43
CA ARG A 228 28.61 -4.66 -12.52
C ARG A 228 29.28 -4.89 -13.88
N ASP A 229 29.26 -6.12 -14.38
CA ASP A 229 29.87 -6.44 -15.66
C ASP A 229 29.05 -5.88 -16.83
N ALA A 230 27.72 -5.80 -16.70
CA ALA A 230 26.87 -5.13 -17.68
C ALA A 230 27.10 -3.62 -17.74
N ILE A 231 27.25 -2.95 -16.58
CA ILE A 231 27.62 -1.52 -16.49
C ILE A 231 28.96 -1.30 -17.19
N ALA A 232 29.98 -2.11 -16.89
CA ALA A 232 31.30 -1.99 -17.52
C ALA A 232 31.26 -2.21 -19.03
N ALA A 233 30.41 -3.12 -19.51
CA ALA A 233 30.20 -3.34 -20.94
C ALA A 233 29.39 -2.23 -21.62
N ALA A 234 28.51 -1.55 -20.89
CA ALA A 234 27.69 -0.44 -21.37
C ALA A 234 28.42 0.92 -21.35
N ASP A 235 29.46 1.07 -20.52
CA ASP A 235 30.24 2.30 -20.31
C ASP A 235 30.66 3.01 -21.61
N PRO A 236 31.12 2.34 -22.68
CA PRO A 236 31.46 3.02 -23.94
C PRO A 236 30.29 3.75 -24.62
N TYR A 237 29.05 3.44 -24.25
CA TYR A 237 27.83 3.98 -24.86
C TYR A 237 27.12 5.00 -23.98
N VAL A 238 27.44 5.05 -22.68
CA VAL A 238 26.72 5.83 -21.67
C VAL A 238 27.68 6.79 -21.01
N ASN A 239 27.43 8.09 -21.18
CA ASN A 239 28.18 9.12 -20.46
C ASN A 239 27.46 9.44 -19.14
N PHE A 240 27.90 8.84 -18.04
CA PHE A 240 27.34 9.03 -16.71
C PHE A 240 27.43 10.49 -16.25
N ALA A 241 28.46 11.23 -16.66
CA ALA A 241 28.60 12.65 -16.30
C ALA A 241 27.47 13.54 -16.81
N SER A 242 26.72 13.09 -17.83
CA SER A 242 25.55 13.81 -18.34
C SER A 242 24.33 13.77 -17.41
N PHE A 243 24.32 12.87 -16.42
CA PHE A 243 23.23 12.73 -15.46
C PHE A 243 23.47 13.45 -14.14
N ASP A 244 24.68 13.97 -13.86
CA ASP A 244 24.95 14.86 -12.72
C ASP A 244 24.35 16.25 -12.99
N THR A 245 23.02 16.31 -12.90
CA THR A 245 22.22 17.49 -13.23
C THR A 245 22.27 18.54 -12.14
N ASN A 246 22.56 18.15 -10.89
CA ASN A 246 22.71 19.07 -9.77
C ASN A 246 24.15 19.61 -9.62
N ASN A 247 25.11 19.08 -10.38
CA ASN A 247 26.54 19.43 -10.39
C ASN A 247 27.25 19.21 -9.05
N ASP A 248 26.83 18.22 -8.27
CA ASP A 248 27.46 17.87 -6.99
C ASP A 248 28.64 16.88 -7.12
N GLY A 249 28.92 16.44 -8.36
CA GLY A 249 29.98 15.49 -8.68
C GLY A 249 29.56 14.03 -8.55
N LYS A 250 28.28 13.77 -8.27
CA LYS A 250 27.71 12.43 -8.11
C LYS A 250 26.58 12.20 -9.09
N VAL A 251 26.31 10.92 -9.35
CA VAL A 251 25.10 10.49 -10.04
C VAL A 251 24.40 9.51 -9.12
N THR A 252 23.18 9.85 -8.72
CA THR A 252 22.39 9.04 -7.79
C THR A 252 21.03 8.67 -8.37
N ARG A 253 20.25 7.87 -7.64
CA ARG A 253 18.88 7.49 -8.03
C ARG A 253 17.97 8.70 -8.31
N ASP A 254 18.29 9.87 -7.75
CA ASP A 254 17.51 11.09 -7.99
C ASP A 254 17.62 11.56 -9.45
N GLU A 255 18.63 11.09 -10.18
CA GLU A 255 18.96 11.55 -11.53
C GLU A 255 18.83 10.45 -12.57
N LEU A 256 19.20 9.22 -12.22
CA LEU A 256 19.18 8.07 -13.11
C LEU A 256 18.67 6.82 -12.42
N PHE A 257 17.68 6.18 -13.04
CA PHE A 257 17.24 4.83 -12.70
C PHE A 257 17.95 3.81 -13.59
N LEU A 258 18.21 2.61 -13.04
CA LEU A 258 18.88 1.52 -13.72
C LEU A 258 18.04 0.24 -13.66
N VAL A 259 17.76 -0.35 -14.83
CA VAL A 259 17.12 -1.66 -14.94
C VAL A 259 18.02 -2.58 -15.78
N THR A 260 18.18 -3.82 -15.34
CA THR A 260 18.79 -4.91 -16.11
C THR A 260 17.74 -5.95 -16.44
N VAL A 261 17.56 -6.23 -17.72
CA VAL A 261 16.75 -7.37 -18.18
C VAL A 261 17.71 -8.43 -18.70
N THR A 262 17.69 -9.61 -18.09
CA THR A 262 18.63 -10.69 -18.42
C THR A 262 17.98 -11.73 -19.32
N ALA A 263 18.70 -12.17 -20.34
CA ALA A 263 18.30 -13.28 -21.20
C ALA A 263 18.02 -14.53 -20.35
N GLY A 264 16.85 -15.15 -20.54
CA GLY A 264 16.37 -16.25 -19.70
C GLY A 264 15.02 -15.95 -19.06
N TYR A 265 14.64 -16.78 -18.08
CA TYR A 265 13.30 -16.76 -17.51
C TYR A 265 13.21 -15.99 -16.18
N GLU A 266 12.02 -15.45 -15.89
CA GLU A 266 11.69 -14.80 -14.62
C GLU A 266 11.10 -15.80 -13.62
N THR A 267 11.78 -15.98 -12.50
CA THR A 267 11.43 -16.96 -11.47
C THR A 267 10.18 -16.52 -10.70
N ALA A 268 9.94 -15.23 -10.52
CA ALA A 268 8.75 -14.71 -9.84
C ALA A 268 7.43 -15.09 -10.56
N TYR A 269 7.47 -15.41 -11.86
CA TYR A 269 6.29 -15.77 -12.65
C TYR A 269 5.86 -17.24 -12.50
N GLY A 270 6.80 -18.17 -12.68
CA GLY A 270 6.53 -19.62 -12.66
C GLY A 270 7.06 -20.33 -11.42
N GLY A 271 7.74 -19.61 -10.53
CA GLY A 271 8.35 -20.19 -9.35
C GLY A 271 9.39 -21.25 -9.66
N ASP A 272 9.31 -22.36 -8.93
CA ASP A 272 10.15 -23.53 -9.17
C ASP A 272 9.85 -24.27 -10.48
N GLN A 273 8.68 -24.00 -11.06
CA GLN A 273 8.30 -24.52 -12.38
C GLN A 273 8.88 -23.68 -13.53
N THR A 274 9.42 -22.50 -13.24
CA THR A 274 10.03 -21.63 -14.25
C THR A 274 11.12 -22.42 -15.02
N PRO A 275 11.06 -22.44 -16.36
CA PRO A 275 12.12 -23.03 -17.16
C PRO A 275 13.49 -22.38 -16.86
N ARG A 276 14.58 -23.10 -17.14
CA ARG A 276 15.95 -22.65 -16.82
C ARG A 276 16.70 -22.30 -18.11
N PRO A 277 17.68 -21.38 -18.06
CA PRO A 277 18.14 -20.65 -16.88
C PRO A 277 17.17 -19.52 -16.46
N SER A 278 17.13 -19.21 -15.15
CA SER A 278 16.27 -18.15 -14.61
C SER A 278 16.92 -17.41 -13.44
N LEU A 279 16.36 -16.24 -13.12
CA LEU A 279 16.65 -15.48 -11.90
C LEU A 279 15.36 -14.87 -11.35
N TRP A 280 15.39 -14.32 -10.14
CA TRP A 280 14.23 -13.70 -9.49
C TRP A 280 14.32 -12.19 -9.58
N ALA A 281 13.21 -11.54 -9.92
CA ALA A 281 13.13 -10.10 -10.01
C ALA A 281 13.40 -9.43 -8.67
N HIS A 282 14.35 -8.49 -8.62
CA HIS A 282 14.68 -7.81 -7.38
C HIS A 282 15.30 -6.45 -7.61
N ARG A 283 15.37 -5.70 -6.51
CA ARG A 283 16.11 -4.46 -6.38
C ARG A 283 17.34 -4.65 -5.50
N TRP A 284 18.49 -4.11 -5.90
CA TRP A 284 19.66 -3.98 -5.01
C TRP A 284 20.47 -2.71 -5.31
N SER A 285 21.38 -2.33 -4.42
CA SER A 285 22.48 -1.40 -4.70
C SER A 285 23.44 -1.92 -5.79
N ALA A 286 23.77 -1.09 -6.77
CA ALA A 286 24.83 -1.35 -7.75
C ALA A 286 26.23 -1.13 -7.16
N GLY A 287 26.32 -0.62 -5.93
CA GLY A 287 27.56 -0.16 -5.31
C GLY A 287 27.98 1.21 -5.84
N THR A 288 29.17 1.66 -5.41
CA THR A 288 29.77 2.92 -5.85
C THR A 288 30.93 2.67 -6.80
N TRP A 289 30.97 3.40 -7.92
CA TRP A 289 32.09 3.36 -8.88
C TRP A 289 32.38 4.75 -9.46
N GLN A 290 33.44 4.84 -10.25
CA GLN A 290 33.77 6.06 -11.02
C GLN A 290 33.32 5.87 -12.47
N GLY A 291 32.44 6.75 -12.95
CA GLY A 291 31.96 6.79 -14.34
C GLY A 291 32.11 8.20 -14.90
N ASP A 292 32.85 8.36 -16.00
CA ASP A 292 33.09 9.65 -16.68
C ASP A 292 33.56 10.81 -15.77
N GLY A 293 34.38 10.49 -14.76
CA GLY A 293 34.87 11.47 -13.79
C GLY A 293 33.84 11.88 -12.72
N LYS A 294 32.73 11.14 -12.59
CA LYS A 294 31.75 11.28 -11.51
C LYS A 294 31.76 10.07 -10.58
N THR A 295 31.35 10.29 -9.34
CA THR A 295 31.05 9.20 -8.41
C THR A 295 29.61 8.72 -8.62
N VAL A 296 29.45 7.53 -9.19
CA VAL A 296 28.12 6.98 -9.46
C VAL A 296 27.74 6.01 -8.35
N ASN A 297 26.54 6.19 -7.78
CA ASN A 297 25.96 5.29 -6.79
C ASN A 297 24.47 5.14 -7.09
N LEU A 298 24.12 4.03 -7.73
CA LEU A 298 22.76 3.73 -8.18
C LEU A 298 22.21 2.50 -7.47
N GLU A 299 20.89 2.46 -7.42
CA GLU A 299 20.13 1.24 -7.20
C GLU A 299 19.79 0.63 -8.57
N TYR A 300 19.71 -0.69 -8.66
CA TYR A 300 19.31 -1.41 -9.87
C TYR A 300 18.09 -2.27 -9.61
N ILE A 301 17.33 -2.49 -10.68
CA ILE A 301 16.34 -3.56 -10.79
C ILE A 301 16.91 -4.63 -11.72
N GLN A 302 16.75 -5.90 -11.38
CA GLN A 302 17.12 -7.02 -12.24
C GLN A 302 15.91 -7.92 -12.44
N GLN A 303 15.64 -8.33 -13.68
CA GLN A 303 14.51 -9.21 -14.02
C GLN A 303 14.87 -10.13 -15.20
N GLY A 304 14.29 -11.33 -15.22
CA GLY A 304 14.30 -12.20 -16.38
C GLY A 304 13.46 -11.67 -17.55
N GLU A 305 13.89 -11.98 -18.76
CA GLU A 305 13.26 -11.55 -20.01
C GLU A 305 11.92 -12.27 -20.30
N ILE A 306 11.82 -13.55 -19.93
CA ILE A 306 10.75 -14.45 -20.36
C ILE A 306 9.86 -14.85 -19.18
N HIS A 307 8.56 -14.66 -19.32
CA HIS A 307 7.55 -15.31 -18.49
C HIS A 307 7.19 -16.66 -19.12
N GLY A 308 7.60 -17.74 -18.46
CA GLY A 308 7.37 -19.12 -18.92
C GLY A 308 7.00 -20.02 -17.76
N ARG A 309 6.07 -20.95 -18.01
CA ARG A 309 5.67 -22.00 -17.08
C ARG A 309 5.16 -23.24 -17.84
N PRO A 310 5.26 -24.45 -17.26
CA PRO A 310 4.77 -25.67 -17.89
C PRO A 310 3.30 -25.53 -18.30
N GLY A 311 2.97 -26.00 -19.50
CA GLY A 311 1.59 -25.98 -20.02
C GLY A 311 1.10 -24.61 -20.49
N SER A 312 1.92 -23.56 -20.45
CA SER A 312 1.64 -22.25 -21.06
C SER A 312 2.70 -21.93 -22.12
N ALA A 313 2.32 -21.20 -23.17
CA ALA A 313 3.30 -20.68 -24.11
C ALA A 313 4.14 -19.58 -23.46
N ASP A 314 5.44 -19.62 -23.68
CA ASP A 314 6.35 -18.56 -23.26
C ASP A 314 5.98 -17.22 -23.90
N HIS A 315 6.06 -16.16 -23.13
CA HIS A 315 5.86 -14.80 -23.61
C HIS A 315 6.86 -13.83 -22.96
N MET A 316 6.96 -12.63 -23.53
CA MET A 316 7.77 -11.55 -22.96
C MET A 316 7.26 -11.23 -21.57
N ALA A 317 8.16 -11.00 -20.62
CA ALA A 317 7.78 -10.60 -19.28
C ALA A 317 6.84 -9.39 -19.30
N THR A 318 5.79 -9.48 -18.48
CA THR A 318 4.79 -8.41 -18.35
C THR A 318 5.33 -7.27 -17.48
N MET A 319 4.69 -6.09 -17.55
CA MET A 319 5.24 -4.91 -16.90
C MET A 319 5.03 -4.84 -15.38
N GLY A 320 4.14 -5.67 -14.82
CA GLY A 320 3.71 -5.59 -13.42
C GLY A 320 4.86 -5.60 -12.42
N VAL A 321 5.81 -6.52 -12.60
CA VAL A 321 7.03 -6.62 -11.79
C VAL A 321 7.89 -5.38 -11.98
N LEU A 322 8.18 -4.98 -13.23
CA LEU A 322 8.96 -3.79 -13.53
C LEU A 322 8.40 -2.52 -12.86
N VAL A 323 7.08 -2.29 -12.93
CA VAL A 323 6.49 -1.09 -12.34
C VAL A 323 6.44 -1.15 -10.81
N HIS A 324 6.35 -2.34 -10.21
CA HIS A 324 6.46 -2.52 -8.76
C HIS A 324 7.87 -2.17 -8.27
N GLU A 325 8.89 -2.76 -8.90
CA GLU A 325 10.30 -2.54 -8.54
C GLU A 325 10.73 -1.08 -8.74
N ILE A 326 10.23 -0.41 -9.79
CA ILE A 326 10.44 1.04 -9.97
C ILE A 326 9.78 1.85 -8.84
N GLY A 327 8.70 1.35 -8.23
CA GLY A 327 8.07 1.96 -7.06
C GLY A 327 9.04 2.10 -5.88
N HIS A 328 9.90 1.10 -5.69
CA HIS A 328 10.97 1.16 -4.67
C HIS A 328 12.05 2.18 -5.00
N LEU A 329 12.36 2.41 -6.28
CA LEU A 329 13.28 3.48 -6.68
C LEU A 329 12.73 4.87 -6.32
N PHE A 330 11.42 5.01 -6.17
CA PHE A 330 10.78 6.22 -5.65
C PHE A 330 10.74 6.31 -4.11
N GLY A 331 11.19 5.27 -3.41
CA GLY A 331 11.23 5.20 -1.95
C GLY A 331 10.00 4.57 -1.30
N LEU A 332 9.13 3.90 -2.08
CA LEU A 332 7.99 3.18 -1.50
C LEU A 332 8.42 1.81 -0.93
N PRO A 333 7.89 1.39 0.23
CA PRO A 333 8.09 0.04 0.74
C PRO A 333 7.13 -0.96 0.11
N ASP A 334 7.38 -2.24 0.36
CA ASP A 334 6.42 -3.31 0.16
C ASP A 334 5.24 -3.18 1.13
N LEU A 335 4.04 -3.40 0.61
CA LEU A 335 2.77 -3.35 1.34
C LEU A 335 2.04 -4.71 1.35
N TYR A 336 2.67 -5.76 0.83
CA TYR A 336 2.32 -7.13 1.18
C TYR A 336 3.01 -7.51 2.51
N ASP A 337 2.53 -8.59 3.13
CA ASP A 337 3.22 -9.15 4.29
C ASP A 337 4.53 -9.79 3.83
N SER A 338 5.61 -9.14 4.21
CA SER A 338 6.96 -9.55 3.88
C SER A 338 7.70 -10.16 5.06
N GLU A 339 6.98 -10.38 6.17
CA GLU A 339 7.51 -10.98 7.37
C GLU A 339 6.75 -12.26 7.70
N PRO A 340 7.06 -13.36 7.01
CA PRO A 340 6.33 -14.60 7.19
C PRO A 340 6.43 -15.18 8.63
N ARG A 341 7.28 -14.61 9.52
CA ARG A 341 7.52 -15.06 10.90
C ARG A 341 6.45 -14.65 11.92
N ASN A 342 5.45 -13.84 11.56
CA ASN A 342 4.42 -13.36 12.52
C ASN A 342 2.95 -13.67 12.14
N GLY A 343 2.73 -14.35 11.01
CA GLY A 343 1.43 -14.72 10.49
C GLY A 343 1.50 -14.92 8.98
N GLU A 344 0.43 -15.41 8.35
CA GLU A 344 0.26 -15.29 6.90
C GLU A 344 -0.80 -14.21 6.63
N SER A 345 -0.39 -13.01 6.24
CA SER A 345 -1.28 -12.01 5.65
C SER A 345 -0.95 -11.77 4.17
N MET A 346 -1.87 -11.16 3.44
CA MET A 346 -1.62 -10.62 2.10
C MET A 346 -1.14 -9.16 2.16
N GLY A 347 -0.95 -8.60 3.36
CA GLY A 347 -0.88 -7.16 3.58
C GLY A 347 -2.14 -6.52 2.99
N ILE A 348 -1.99 -5.62 2.01
CA ILE A 348 -3.13 -5.03 1.30
C ILE A 348 -3.53 -5.76 0.00
N GLY A 349 -3.00 -6.97 -0.21
CA GLY A 349 -3.41 -7.89 -1.27
C GLY A 349 -3.44 -7.28 -2.67
N PRO A 350 -4.48 -7.54 -3.49
CA PRO A 350 -4.53 -7.06 -4.87
C PRO A 350 -4.85 -5.55 -4.97
N HIS A 351 -4.99 -4.81 -3.86
CA HIS A 351 -5.54 -3.46 -3.87
C HIS A 351 -4.51 -2.35 -4.12
N SER A 352 -3.20 -2.67 -4.14
CA SER A 352 -2.13 -1.73 -4.47
C SER A 352 -1.06 -2.36 -5.33
N LEU A 353 -0.44 -1.55 -6.20
CA LEU A 353 0.78 -1.93 -6.92
C LEU A 353 1.88 -2.44 -5.98
N MET A 354 2.08 -1.80 -4.83
CA MET A 354 3.13 -2.17 -3.87
C MET A 354 2.79 -3.45 -3.08
N ALA A 355 1.75 -4.17 -3.49
CA ALA A 355 1.32 -5.44 -2.94
C ALA A 355 1.06 -6.44 -4.10
N GLY A 356 0.13 -7.39 -3.92
CA GLY A 356 -0.25 -8.34 -4.96
C GLY A 356 -0.93 -7.71 -6.20
N GLY A 357 -1.22 -6.42 -6.16
CA GLY A 357 -1.79 -5.66 -7.27
C GLY A 357 -0.85 -5.55 -8.48
N SER A 358 0.45 -5.82 -8.32
CA SER A 358 1.42 -5.91 -9.42
C SER A 358 1.10 -7.06 -10.40
N TRP A 359 0.44 -8.12 -9.92
CA TRP A 359 0.15 -9.33 -10.72
C TRP A 359 -1.23 -9.32 -11.39
N THR A 360 -2.02 -8.26 -11.24
CA THR A 360 -3.37 -8.24 -11.82
C THR A 360 -3.35 -8.17 -13.35
N SER A 361 -4.46 -8.61 -13.94
CA SER A 361 -4.65 -8.70 -15.39
C SER A 361 -6.09 -8.35 -15.73
N TYR A 362 -6.32 -7.68 -16.85
CA TYR A 362 -7.66 -7.44 -17.38
C TYR A 362 -7.92 -8.30 -18.63
N GLY A 363 -9.15 -8.83 -18.74
CA GLY A 363 -9.55 -9.73 -19.83
C GLY A 363 -8.74 -11.03 -19.87
N ASN A 364 -8.40 -11.48 -21.08
CA ASN A 364 -7.63 -12.72 -21.32
C ASN A 364 -6.11 -12.48 -21.35
N ASN A 365 -5.64 -11.34 -20.85
CA ASN A 365 -4.22 -11.02 -20.82
C ASN A 365 -3.50 -11.81 -19.72
N HIS A 366 -2.17 -11.91 -19.85
CA HIS A 366 -1.30 -12.57 -18.89
C HIS A 366 -1.24 -11.81 -17.55
N SER A 367 -0.96 -12.53 -16.46
CA SER A 367 -0.75 -11.93 -15.13
C SER A 367 0.34 -10.84 -15.18
N GLY A 368 0.10 -9.73 -14.48
CA GLY A 368 0.97 -8.56 -14.48
C GLY A 368 0.90 -7.68 -15.73
N SER A 369 -0.01 -7.95 -16.68
CA SER A 369 -0.23 -7.07 -17.83
C SER A 369 -0.96 -5.77 -17.47
N THR A 370 -1.74 -5.79 -16.39
CA THR A 370 -2.61 -4.68 -15.97
C THR A 370 -2.52 -4.56 -14.45
N PRO A 371 -1.34 -4.18 -13.91
CA PRO A 371 -1.18 -3.92 -12.48
C PRO A 371 -2.09 -2.77 -12.06
N VAL A 372 -2.68 -2.86 -10.87
CA VAL A 372 -3.61 -1.84 -10.33
C VAL A 372 -2.89 -0.54 -9.98
N HIS A 373 -3.65 0.53 -9.71
CA HIS A 373 -3.05 1.76 -9.18
C HIS A 373 -2.42 1.52 -7.80
N MET A 374 -1.40 2.32 -7.48
CA MET A 374 -0.94 2.50 -6.10
C MET A 374 -2.11 2.95 -5.19
N ASP A 375 -2.09 2.49 -3.94
CA ASP A 375 -3.01 2.93 -2.88
C ASP A 375 -2.89 4.43 -2.58
N ALA A 376 -3.85 4.94 -1.82
CA ALA A 376 -3.92 6.36 -1.47
C ALA A 376 -2.69 6.85 -0.69
N TRP A 377 -2.12 6.02 0.19
CA TRP A 377 -0.94 6.40 0.99
C TRP A 377 0.30 6.50 0.10
N SER A 378 0.55 5.51 -0.76
CA SER A 378 1.66 5.52 -1.72
C SER A 378 1.63 6.78 -2.61
N LYS A 379 0.46 7.14 -3.15
CA LYS A 379 0.32 8.37 -3.96
C LYS A 379 0.49 9.65 -3.14
N TYR A 380 0.05 9.65 -1.88
CA TYR A 380 0.25 10.77 -0.95
C TYR A 380 1.72 10.96 -0.63
N GLN A 381 2.43 9.86 -0.30
CA GLN A 381 3.85 9.84 0.03
C GLN A 381 4.72 10.36 -1.13
N LEU A 382 4.35 10.03 -2.37
CA LEU A 382 5.01 10.52 -3.57
C LEU A 382 4.59 11.94 -3.99
N GLY A 383 3.68 12.58 -3.26
CA GLY A 383 3.17 13.92 -3.59
C GLY A 383 2.29 13.96 -4.85
N TRP A 384 1.83 12.81 -5.36
CA TRP A 384 0.99 12.73 -6.55
C TRP A 384 -0.46 13.10 -6.28
N VAL A 385 -0.90 12.97 -5.02
CA VAL A 385 -2.17 13.48 -4.54
C VAL A 385 -1.96 14.24 -3.24
N LYS A 386 -2.61 15.40 -3.10
CA LYS A 386 -2.70 16.13 -1.84
C LYS A 386 -4.05 15.82 -1.21
N PRO A 387 -4.12 15.07 -0.08
CA PRO A 387 -5.38 14.78 0.57
C PRO A 387 -6.08 16.04 1.07
N THR A 388 -7.42 16.02 1.06
CA THR A 388 -8.23 17.01 1.77
C THR A 388 -8.36 16.59 3.22
N GLU A 389 -7.84 17.39 4.14
CA GLU A 389 -7.92 17.11 5.57
C GLU A 389 -9.32 17.42 6.13
N VAL A 390 -9.85 16.49 6.91
CA VAL A 390 -11.12 16.66 7.62
C VAL A 390 -10.87 17.35 8.95
N ASN A 391 -11.41 18.56 9.11
CA ASN A 391 -11.28 19.37 10.33
C ASN A 391 -12.61 19.56 11.09
N ALA A 392 -13.72 19.10 10.52
CA ALA A 392 -15.04 19.12 11.14
C ALA A 392 -15.92 18.02 10.53
N ASN A 393 -17.00 17.68 11.22
CA ASN A 393 -18.05 16.83 10.67
C ASN A 393 -18.56 17.40 9.34
N GLY A 394 -18.84 16.54 8.37
CA GLY A 394 -19.31 17.00 7.07
C GLY A 394 -19.47 15.90 6.05
N SER A 395 -19.81 16.31 4.83
CA SER A 395 -19.90 15.42 3.68
C SER A 395 -18.84 15.78 2.65
N PHE A 396 -18.16 14.76 2.14
CA PHE A 396 -17.09 14.88 1.16
C PHE A 396 -17.42 14.06 -0.09
N THR A 397 -17.03 14.55 -1.25
CA THR A 397 -17.16 13.81 -2.52
C THR A 397 -15.79 13.21 -2.87
N LEU A 398 -15.75 11.89 -3.05
CA LEU A 398 -14.59 11.14 -3.50
C LEU A 398 -14.77 10.74 -4.97
N ASN A 399 -13.95 11.32 -5.84
CA ASN A 399 -13.89 10.98 -7.24
C ASN A 399 -12.87 9.87 -7.46
N SER A 400 -13.30 8.79 -8.10
CA SER A 400 -12.39 7.77 -8.61
C SER A 400 -11.53 8.32 -9.73
N PHE A 401 -10.41 7.65 -10.00
CA PHE A 401 -9.62 7.93 -11.19
C PHE A 401 -10.47 7.75 -12.46
N GLN A 402 -10.31 8.65 -13.43
CA GLN A 402 -10.93 8.54 -14.75
C GLN A 402 -9.91 8.98 -15.80
N PRO A 403 -9.59 8.16 -16.83
CA PRO A 403 -8.65 8.55 -17.88
C PRO A 403 -9.04 9.86 -18.60
N SER A 404 -10.34 10.14 -18.70
CA SER A 404 -10.87 11.37 -19.31
C SER A 404 -10.69 12.63 -18.43
N ASN A 405 -10.52 12.47 -17.12
CA ASN A 405 -10.23 13.56 -16.20
C ASN A 405 -9.37 13.09 -15.01
N PRO A 406 -8.07 12.77 -15.23
CA PRO A 406 -7.19 12.20 -14.22
C PRO A 406 -7.05 13.06 -12.96
N ASN A 407 -7.09 14.39 -13.13
CA ASN A 407 -6.90 15.36 -12.05
C ASN A 407 -8.15 15.54 -11.16
N ALA A 408 -9.29 14.95 -11.51
CA ALA A 408 -10.46 14.95 -10.63
C ALA A 408 -10.33 14.00 -9.45
N TYR A 409 -9.49 12.95 -9.56
CA TYR A 409 -9.24 12.01 -8.47
C TYR A 409 -8.75 12.74 -7.22
N ASN A 410 -9.35 12.40 -6.08
CA ASN A 410 -9.02 13.00 -4.80
C ASN A 410 -9.08 11.98 -3.66
N VAL A 411 -8.35 12.32 -2.59
CA VAL A 411 -8.27 11.55 -1.36
C VAL A 411 -8.68 12.45 -0.20
N VAL A 412 -9.36 11.89 0.79
CA VAL A 412 -9.68 12.58 2.06
C VAL A 412 -8.85 11.97 3.18
N LYS A 413 -8.26 12.81 4.04
CA LYS A 413 -7.46 12.39 5.20
C LYS A 413 -8.16 12.76 6.49
N ILE A 414 -8.30 11.80 7.40
CA ILE A 414 -8.88 11.99 8.73
C ILE A 414 -7.81 11.66 9.77
N ASN A 415 -7.30 12.68 10.46
CA ASN A 415 -6.28 12.49 11.49
C ASN A 415 -6.90 11.87 12.74
N THR A 416 -6.19 10.91 13.36
CA THR A 416 -6.52 10.47 14.73
C THR A 416 -5.83 11.38 15.76
N SER A 417 -6.18 11.21 17.03
CA SER A 417 -5.46 11.85 18.14
C SER A 417 -4.08 11.22 18.41
N THR A 418 -3.81 10.05 17.84
CA THR A 418 -2.54 9.33 17.99
C THR A 418 -1.57 9.78 16.88
N PRO A 419 -0.43 10.40 17.22
CA PRO A 419 0.53 10.86 16.21
C PRO A 419 0.99 9.72 15.29
N GLY A 420 1.08 10.00 14.00
CA GLY A 420 1.45 9.02 12.97
C GLY A 420 0.30 8.12 12.49
N GLN A 421 -0.86 8.12 13.17
CA GLN A 421 -2.02 7.33 12.77
C GLN A 421 -3.16 8.19 12.18
N PHE A 422 -3.68 7.78 11.03
CA PHE A 422 -4.77 8.46 10.33
C PHE A 422 -5.50 7.54 9.35
N PHE A 423 -6.67 7.96 8.89
CA PHE A 423 -7.41 7.27 7.83
C PHE A 423 -7.30 8.03 6.51
N LEU A 424 -7.10 7.31 5.40
CA LEU A 424 -7.26 7.84 4.03
C LEU A 424 -8.47 7.20 3.37
N LEU A 425 -9.31 8.02 2.75
CA LEU A 425 -10.48 7.57 2.00
C LEU A 425 -10.25 7.85 0.52
N GLU A 426 -10.44 6.82 -0.31
CA GLU A 426 -10.41 6.96 -1.77
C GLU A 426 -11.54 6.17 -2.44
N ASN A 427 -11.97 6.60 -3.63
CA ASN A 427 -12.95 5.88 -4.43
C ASN A 427 -12.24 5.05 -5.52
N ARG A 428 -12.47 3.73 -5.55
CA ARG A 428 -11.90 2.77 -6.50
C ARG A 428 -12.95 2.36 -7.54
N GLY A 429 -12.79 2.92 -8.75
CA GLY A 429 -13.81 2.88 -9.83
C GLY A 429 -13.64 1.79 -10.90
N PHE A 430 -12.60 0.96 -10.84
CA PHE A 430 -12.23 -0.06 -11.86
C PHE A 430 -12.06 0.52 -13.28
N THR A 431 -11.35 1.63 -13.38
CA THR A 431 -11.05 2.31 -14.66
C THR A 431 -9.55 2.36 -14.89
N GLY A 432 -9.13 2.49 -16.15
CA GLY A 432 -7.70 2.51 -16.48
C GLY A 432 -7.03 1.21 -16.03
N TYR A 433 -5.92 1.32 -15.32
CA TYR A 433 -5.20 0.18 -14.74
C TYR A 433 -5.94 -0.51 -13.58
N ASP A 434 -6.83 0.18 -12.87
CA ASP A 434 -7.66 -0.43 -11.81
C ASP A 434 -8.69 -1.44 -12.33
N ARG A 435 -8.89 -1.56 -13.66
CA ARG A 435 -9.64 -2.67 -14.26
C ARG A 435 -9.08 -4.05 -13.89
N GLY A 436 -7.79 -4.14 -13.53
CA GLY A 436 -7.19 -5.37 -13.01
C GLY A 436 -7.90 -5.91 -11.75
N LEU A 437 -8.56 -5.03 -10.98
CA LEU A 437 -9.33 -5.42 -9.79
C LEU A 437 -10.56 -6.25 -10.12
N GLU A 438 -11.17 -6.11 -11.31
CA GLU A 438 -12.38 -6.86 -11.67
C GLU A 438 -12.19 -8.37 -11.54
N LYS A 439 -11.05 -8.86 -12.04
CA LYS A 439 -10.66 -10.27 -11.95
C LYS A 439 -10.13 -10.59 -10.55
N ALA A 440 -9.31 -9.72 -9.98
CA ALA A 440 -8.65 -9.98 -8.70
C ALA A 440 -9.63 -10.06 -7.51
N LEU A 441 -10.71 -9.28 -7.54
CA LEU A 441 -11.72 -9.26 -6.47
C LEU A 441 -12.85 -10.28 -6.69
N ASN A 442 -12.81 -11.05 -7.77
CA ASN A 442 -13.72 -12.17 -8.06
C ASN A 442 -15.21 -11.84 -7.78
N GLY A 443 -15.70 -10.77 -8.42
CA GLY A 443 -17.09 -10.31 -8.26
C GLY A 443 -17.30 -9.20 -7.21
N GLY A 444 -16.23 -8.74 -6.56
CA GLY A 444 -16.21 -7.49 -5.80
C GLY A 444 -16.65 -6.27 -6.63
N LYS A 445 -17.09 -5.21 -5.96
CA LYS A 445 -17.66 -4.03 -6.61
C LYS A 445 -16.84 -2.76 -6.36
N PRO A 446 -16.84 -1.79 -7.29
CA PRO A 446 -16.31 -0.46 -7.05
C PRO A 446 -16.91 0.20 -5.81
N GLY A 447 -16.11 0.98 -5.08
CA GLY A 447 -16.56 1.62 -3.85
C GLY A 447 -15.47 2.45 -3.17
N VAL A 448 -15.74 2.85 -1.93
CA VAL A 448 -14.78 3.59 -1.12
C VAL A 448 -13.86 2.62 -0.39
N ALA A 449 -12.55 2.74 -0.61
CA ALA A 449 -11.53 2.11 0.21
C ALA A 449 -11.23 3.03 1.41
N ILE A 450 -11.12 2.45 2.60
CA ILE A 450 -10.67 3.14 3.81
C ILE A 450 -9.35 2.51 4.22
N TRP A 451 -8.30 3.31 4.24
CA TRP A 451 -6.95 2.89 4.61
C TRP A 451 -6.64 3.38 6.02
N HIS A 452 -6.29 2.48 6.94
CA HIS A 452 -5.71 2.86 8.24
C HIS A 452 -4.20 2.91 8.06
N VAL A 453 -3.63 4.10 8.26
CA VAL A 453 -2.19 4.32 8.13
C VAL A 453 -1.56 4.48 9.51
N ASP A 454 -0.41 3.86 9.73
CA ASP A 454 0.47 4.07 10.88
C ASP A 454 1.92 4.32 10.44
N GLU A 455 2.29 5.60 10.30
CA GLU A 455 3.62 6.02 9.85
C GLU A 455 4.74 5.75 10.88
N THR A 456 4.43 5.16 12.04
CA THR A 456 5.46 4.63 12.94
C THR A 456 6.04 3.30 12.44
N GLN A 457 5.34 2.63 11.52
CA GLN A 457 5.76 1.38 10.91
C GLN A 457 6.64 1.61 9.68
N LYS A 458 7.46 0.61 9.34
CA LYS A 458 8.36 0.66 8.18
C LYS A 458 7.78 0.02 6.90
N GLY A 459 6.68 -0.71 7.04
CA GLY A 459 6.02 -1.49 5.99
C GLY A 459 4.90 -2.35 6.60
N ASN A 460 4.42 -3.34 5.85
CA ASN A 460 3.29 -4.19 6.27
C ASN A 460 3.69 -5.56 6.83
N GLY A 461 4.97 -5.73 7.18
CA GLY A 461 5.45 -6.99 7.74
C GLY A 461 4.79 -7.35 9.07
N ASP A 462 4.43 -6.40 9.95
CA ASP A 462 3.69 -6.74 11.17
C ASP A 462 2.20 -6.90 10.89
N VAL A 463 1.73 -8.16 10.80
CA VAL A 463 0.32 -8.50 10.57
C VAL A 463 -0.63 -7.85 11.56
N ASN A 464 -0.19 -7.60 12.80
CA ASN A 464 -1.02 -7.00 13.84
C ASN A 464 -0.97 -5.46 13.83
N ARG A 465 -0.03 -4.86 13.10
CA ARG A 465 0.20 -3.42 13.06
C ARG A 465 0.91 -3.01 11.77
N LYS A 466 0.14 -2.69 10.73
CA LYS A 466 0.65 -2.39 9.38
C LYS A 466 0.95 -0.91 9.20
N LEU A 467 1.86 -0.57 8.29
CA LEU A 467 2.04 0.81 7.81
C LEU A 467 0.80 1.29 7.07
N VAL A 468 0.24 0.46 6.19
CA VAL A 468 -1.02 0.71 5.48
C VAL A 468 -1.88 -0.53 5.59
N ASP A 469 -3.06 -0.39 6.18
CA ASP A 469 -4.05 -1.46 6.28
C ASP A 469 -5.31 -1.11 5.50
N LEU A 470 -5.97 -2.12 4.91
CA LEU A 470 -7.27 -1.92 4.27
C LEU A 470 -8.36 -2.36 5.24
N GLU A 471 -9.20 -1.42 5.64
CA GLU A 471 -10.35 -1.69 6.50
C GLU A 471 -11.46 -2.42 5.72
N GLU A 472 -11.35 -3.74 5.59
CA GLU A 472 -12.21 -4.58 4.74
C GLU A 472 -13.70 -4.44 5.09
N ALA A 473 -14.50 -3.83 4.20
CA ALA A 473 -15.91 -3.56 4.47
C ALA A 473 -16.74 -4.79 4.86
N ASN A 474 -16.38 -5.99 4.39
CA ASN A 474 -17.08 -7.24 4.68
C ASN A 474 -16.57 -8.01 5.91
N GLU A 475 -15.55 -7.50 6.62
CA GLU A 475 -14.97 -8.21 7.76
C GLU A 475 -16.01 -8.51 8.85
N GLY A 476 -16.87 -7.55 9.17
CA GLY A 476 -17.93 -7.73 10.16
C GLY A 476 -18.97 -8.78 9.76
N THR A 477 -19.22 -8.92 8.45
CA THR A 477 -20.13 -9.95 7.91
C THR A 477 -19.50 -11.34 7.96
N LEU A 478 -18.20 -11.44 7.64
CA LEU A 478 -17.46 -12.70 7.59
C LEU A 478 -16.99 -13.16 8.98
N GLY A 479 -16.81 -12.23 9.91
CA GLY A 479 -16.25 -12.46 11.23
C GLY A 479 -14.72 -12.52 11.26
N TYR A 480 -14.02 -12.34 10.13
CA TYR A 480 -12.56 -12.37 10.00
C TYR A 480 -12.10 -11.54 8.79
N SER A 481 -10.85 -11.05 8.80
CA SER A 481 -10.21 -10.35 7.68
C SER A 481 -9.71 -11.37 6.64
N GLN A 482 -10.08 -11.19 5.37
CA GLN A 482 -9.67 -12.08 4.29
C GLN A 482 -8.19 -11.86 3.93
N LEU A 483 -7.71 -10.62 4.03
CA LEU A 483 -6.31 -10.29 3.76
C LEU A 483 -5.40 -10.82 4.87
N ASP A 484 -5.74 -10.63 6.15
CA ASP A 484 -4.95 -11.08 7.29
C ASP A 484 -5.03 -12.58 7.58
N THR A 485 -5.90 -13.29 6.86
CA THR A 485 -5.98 -14.75 6.92
C THR A 485 -5.66 -15.41 5.58
N ASN A 486 -4.98 -14.66 4.70
CA ASN A 486 -4.42 -15.12 3.43
C ASN A 486 -5.43 -15.87 2.52
N LYS A 487 -6.69 -15.40 2.47
CA LYS A 487 -7.76 -16.09 1.74
C LYS A 487 -7.74 -15.74 0.26
N LYS A 488 -7.01 -16.51 -0.54
CA LYS A 488 -6.92 -16.32 -2.00
C LYS A 488 -8.08 -16.96 -2.76
N GLY A 489 -8.39 -16.44 -3.96
CA GLY A 489 -9.37 -17.03 -4.89
C GLY A 489 -10.85 -16.86 -4.50
N VAL A 490 -11.13 -16.19 -3.38
CA VAL A 490 -12.47 -15.88 -2.90
C VAL A 490 -12.97 -14.54 -3.46
N LYS A 491 -14.26 -14.27 -3.32
CA LYS A 491 -14.81 -12.93 -3.57
C LYS A 491 -14.32 -11.98 -2.48
N TYR A 492 -13.76 -10.85 -2.90
CA TYR A 492 -13.38 -9.73 -2.02
C TYR A 492 -14.40 -8.60 -2.16
N ASP A 493 -15.12 -8.31 -1.08
CA ASP A 493 -16.11 -7.21 -1.01
C ASP A 493 -15.63 -6.14 -0.01
N HIS A 494 -14.40 -5.67 -0.23
CA HIS A 494 -13.65 -4.87 0.75
C HIS A 494 -13.97 -3.36 0.70
N TYR A 495 -14.79 -2.91 -0.25
CA TYR A 495 -15.08 -1.49 -0.45
C TYR A 495 -16.49 -1.11 0.01
N TYR A 496 -16.59 0.03 0.70
CA TYR A 496 -17.83 0.56 1.25
C TYR A 496 -18.66 1.21 0.14
N ALA A 497 -19.95 0.86 0.05
CA ALA A 497 -20.90 1.49 -0.86
C ALA A 497 -22.34 1.32 -0.36
N SER A 498 -23.28 2.12 -0.84
CA SER A 498 -24.70 1.92 -0.51
C SER A 498 -25.16 0.51 -0.87
N GLY A 499 -25.80 -0.18 0.09
CA GLY A 499 -26.25 -1.56 -0.05
C GLY A 499 -25.20 -2.64 0.31
N VAL A 500 -23.94 -2.25 0.55
CA VAL A 500 -22.84 -3.14 0.97
C VAL A 500 -22.05 -2.46 2.08
N ASN A 501 -22.29 -2.85 3.33
CA ASN A 501 -21.58 -2.37 4.54
C ASN A 501 -21.23 -0.87 4.47
N THR A 502 -22.20 -0.02 4.84
CA THR A 502 -22.13 1.42 4.58
C THR A 502 -21.41 2.21 5.67
N SER A 503 -21.02 1.58 6.78
CA SER A 503 -20.61 2.29 7.99
C SER A 503 -19.31 1.73 8.55
N PHE A 504 -18.40 2.64 8.87
CA PHE A 504 -17.13 2.39 9.54
C PHE A 504 -17.03 3.31 10.77
N GLY A 505 -16.60 2.79 11.91
CA GLY A 505 -16.49 3.55 13.15
C GLY A 505 -15.99 2.71 14.33
N PRO A 506 -15.96 3.26 15.57
CA PRO A 506 -15.26 2.61 16.68
C PRO A 506 -15.97 1.35 17.23
N LYS A 507 -17.19 1.09 16.76
CA LYS A 507 -18.03 -0.05 17.15
C LYS A 507 -18.33 -0.99 15.98
N THR A 508 -17.76 -0.72 14.80
CA THR A 508 -17.91 -1.59 13.64
C THR A 508 -16.82 -2.64 13.63
N LYS A 509 -16.95 -3.61 12.73
CA LYS A 509 -15.87 -4.54 12.38
C LYS A 509 -15.66 -4.42 10.85
N PRO A 510 -14.51 -3.92 10.39
CA PRO A 510 -13.38 -3.46 11.19
C PRO A 510 -13.67 -2.14 11.92
N SER A 511 -12.82 -1.78 12.89
CA SER A 511 -13.05 -0.69 13.84
C SER A 511 -12.14 0.49 13.57
N SER A 512 -12.66 1.71 13.68
CA SER A 512 -11.83 2.93 13.59
C SER A 512 -10.99 3.23 14.84
N THR A 513 -10.91 2.30 15.79
CA THR A 513 -10.02 2.40 16.95
C THR A 513 -8.56 2.31 16.52
N THR A 514 -7.69 3.11 17.14
CA THR A 514 -6.23 2.99 16.91
C THR A 514 -5.69 1.62 17.33
N TYR A 515 -4.48 1.27 16.89
CA TYR A 515 -3.81 0.03 17.30
C TYR A 515 -3.60 -0.07 18.82
N GLU A 516 -3.51 1.06 19.53
CA GLU A 516 -3.44 1.13 20.99
C GLU A 516 -4.81 0.92 21.68
N GLY A 517 -5.88 0.70 20.91
CA GLY A 517 -7.24 0.56 21.41
C GLY A 517 -7.93 1.87 21.78
N VAL A 518 -7.34 3.02 21.44
CA VAL A 518 -7.98 4.34 21.66
C VAL A 518 -9.17 4.49 20.72
N ASP A 519 -10.33 4.81 21.30
CA ASP A 519 -11.53 5.20 20.57
C ASP A 519 -11.32 6.56 19.90
N THR A 520 -11.17 6.55 18.57
CA THR A 520 -10.93 7.74 17.76
C THR A 520 -12.16 8.63 17.63
N LYS A 521 -13.35 8.09 17.94
CA LYS A 521 -14.65 8.70 17.64
C LYS A 521 -14.83 9.08 16.17
N ILE A 522 -13.99 8.58 15.28
CA ILE A 522 -14.10 8.79 13.83
C ILE A 522 -15.12 7.82 13.29
N SER A 523 -16.09 8.29 12.53
CA SER A 523 -17.00 7.42 11.77
C SER A 523 -17.14 7.91 10.33
N VAL A 524 -17.14 6.97 9.39
CA VAL A 524 -17.37 7.20 7.97
C VAL A 524 -18.64 6.47 7.56
N ASN A 525 -19.50 7.14 6.81
CA ASN A 525 -20.73 6.57 6.31
C ASN A 525 -20.87 6.82 4.80
N VAL A 526 -21.03 5.74 4.03
CA VAL A 526 -21.04 5.74 2.56
C VAL A 526 -22.44 5.39 2.07
N ASN A 527 -23.26 6.42 1.82
CA ASN A 527 -24.66 6.25 1.41
C ASN A 527 -24.88 6.34 -0.10
N SER A 528 -23.85 6.60 -0.89
CA SER A 528 -23.94 6.59 -2.36
C SER A 528 -23.68 5.20 -2.95
N PRO A 529 -24.39 4.78 -4.00
CA PRO A 529 -24.03 3.58 -4.76
C PRO A 529 -22.65 3.76 -5.42
N GLY A 530 -21.99 2.64 -5.74
CA GLY A 530 -20.72 2.62 -6.46
C GLY A 530 -20.81 3.40 -7.77
N SER A 531 -20.01 4.45 -7.91
CA SER A 531 -19.97 5.33 -9.08
C SER A 531 -18.65 6.11 -9.12
N SER A 532 -18.40 6.84 -10.20
CA SER A 532 -17.16 7.61 -10.35
C SER A 532 -17.01 8.78 -9.38
N ALA A 533 -18.10 9.22 -8.73
CA ALA A 533 -18.13 10.27 -7.71
C ALA A 533 -19.07 9.86 -6.57
N MET A 534 -18.49 9.48 -5.43
CA MET A 534 -19.22 8.97 -4.26
C MET A 534 -19.23 9.98 -3.12
N LYS A 535 -20.36 10.09 -2.42
CA LYS A 535 -20.49 10.96 -1.24
C LYS A 535 -20.29 10.15 0.03
N VAL A 536 -19.41 10.64 0.89
CA VAL A 536 -19.16 10.08 2.21
C VAL A 536 -19.52 11.12 3.28
N GLY A 537 -20.18 10.68 4.34
CA GLY A 537 -20.34 11.45 5.56
C GLY A 537 -19.21 11.08 6.51
N VAL A 538 -18.51 12.08 7.04
CA VAL A 538 -17.45 11.89 8.02
C VAL A 538 -17.86 12.59 9.31
N LYS A 539 -17.73 11.88 10.42
CA LYS A 539 -17.76 12.45 11.76
C LYS A 539 -16.43 12.19 12.46
N ILE A 540 -15.97 13.16 13.21
CA ILE A 540 -14.75 13.08 14.02
C ILE A 540 -15.11 13.54 15.43
N GLY A 541 -15.01 12.65 16.42
CA GLY A 541 -15.18 13.06 17.81
C GLY A 541 -13.84 13.44 18.42
N GLY A 542 -13.81 14.59 19.10
CA GLY A 542 -12.58 15.26 19.50
C GLY A 542 -12.28 16.52 18.67
N THR A 543 -13.02 16.76 17.58
CA THR A 543 -13.01 18.02 16.83
C THR A 543 -14.42 18.37 16.38
N THR A 544 -15.27 18.73 17.35
CA THR A 544 -16.17 19.86 17.11
C THR A 544 -15.25 21.05 16.91
N GLY A 545 -15.35 21.71 15.76
CA GLY A 545 -14.36 22.72 15.33
C GLY A 545 -14.06 23.68 16.48
N SER A 546 -12.83 23.63 17.01
CA SER A 546 -12.33 24.50 18.08
C SER A 546 -13.44 24.97 19.05
N GLY A 547 -14.08 24.04 19.75
CA GLY A 547 -15.00 24.42 20.82
C GLY A 547 -14.26 25.28 21.85
N LYS A 548 -14.66 26.55 21.99
CA LYS A 548 -14.09 27.48 22.97
C LYS A 548 -14.47 27.10 24.41
N ALA A 549 -15.37 26.14 24.59
CA ALA A 549 -15.79 25.66 25.90
C ALA A 549 -14.60 25.12 26.70
N THR A 550 -14.59 25.41 28.00
CA THR A 550 -13.58 24.91 28.96
C THR A 550 -14.21 24.11 30.11
N SER A 551 -15.54 23.99 30.13
CA SER A 551 -16.30 23.17 31.08
C SER A 551 -17.67 22.78 30.51
N VAL A 552 -18.48 22.06 31.29
CA VAL A 552 -19.89 21.74 30.97
C VAL A 552 -20.66 23.00 30.54
N PRO A 553 -21.71 22.86 29.69
CA PRO A 553 -22.43 24.02 29.19
C PRO A 553 -23.10 24.85 30.28
N GLY A 554 -23.36 26.13 30.02
CA GLY A 554 -24.26 26.92 30.86
C GLY A 554 -25.67 26.31 30.87
N SER A 555 -26.40 26.47 31.97
CA SER A 555 -27.74 25.89 32.08
C SER A 555 -28.70 26.50 31.04
N PRO A 556 -29.27 25.71 30.12
CA PRO A 556 -30.19 26.23 29.13
C PRO A 556 -31.53 26.60 29.78
N SER A 557 -32.15 27.66 29.26
CA SER A 557 -33.51 28.08 29.61
C SER A 557 -34.44 27.88 28.42
N LEU A 558 -35.64 27.37 28.67
CA LEU A 558 -36.67 27.20 27.64
C LEU A 558 -37.73 28.28 27.75
N ASN A 559 -38.21 28.75 26.61
CA ASN A 559 -39.40 29.59 26.48
C ASN A 559 -40.24 29.16 25.28
N HIS A 560 -41.48 29.64 25.20
CA HIS A 560 -42.39 29.23 24.15
C HIS A 560 -43.24 30.35 23.58
N ASN A 561 -43.58 30.09 22.34
CA ASN A 561 -44.50 30.68 21.40
C ASN A 561 -46.00 30.87 21.68
N ASN A 562 -46.52 30.16 22.68
CA ASN A 562 -47.93 29.77 22.69
C ASN A 562 -48.77 30.42 23.80
N TRP A 563 -49.10 31.71 23.67
CA TRP A 563 -49.93 32.43 24.65
C TRP A 563 -51.44 32.28 24.38
N SER A 564 -51.83 31.91 23.16
CA SER A 564 -53.23 31.76 22.74
C SER A 564 -53.71 30.29 22.76
N ASN A 565 -52.86 29.33 23.10
CA ASN A 565 -53.10 27.88 23.04
C ASN A 565 -53.34 27.33 21.62
N GLU A 566 -52.64 27.90 20.64
CA GLU A 566 -52.65 27.48 19.25
C GLU A 566 -51.98 26.11 19.05
N LYS A 567 -52.37 25.42 17.98
CA LYS A 567 -51.79 24.13 17.55
C LYS A 567 -50.39 24.25 16.94
N ASP A 568 -50.00 25.46 16.53
CA ASP A 568 -48.71 25.77 15.92
C ASP A 568 -47.95 26.72 16.84
N TYR A 569 -46.75 26.34 17.26
CA TYR A 569 -45.91 27.16 18.16
C TYR A 569 -44.44 26.77 18.08
N ALA A 570 -43.58 27.64 18.62
CA ALA A 570 -42.15 27.41 18.75
C ALA A 570 -41.73 27.23 20.22
N ILE A 571 -40.77 26.34 20.44
CA ILE A 571 -39.97 26.26 21.66
C ILE A 571 -38.59 26.83 21.34
N THR A 572 -38.15 27.78 22.16
CA THR A 572 -36.84 28.42 22.05
C THR A 572 -35.99 28.03 23.25
N MET A 573 -34.75 27.67 22.98
CA MET A 573 -33.71 27.43 23.97
C MET A 573 -32.72 28.60 23.94
N ASP A 574 -32.51 29.20 25.11
CA ASP A 574 -31.54 30.29 25.32
C ASP A 574 -30.55 29.91 26.42
N MET A 575 -29.26 30.13 26.18
CA MET A 575 -28.20 30.15 27.17
C MET A 575 -27.51 31.53 27.13
N TRP A 576 -27.69 32.34 28.18
CA TRP A 576 -27.20 33.73 28.17
C TRP A 576 -25.74 33.89 28.56
N TRP A 577 -25.22 33.00 29.40
CA TRP A 577 -23.82 32.98 29.85
C TRP A 577 -23.38 31.55 30.15
N GLY A 578 -22.07 31.30 30.06
CA GLY A 578 -21.46 30.00 30.32
C GLY A 578 -20.72 29.47 29.10
N ASN A 579 -20.38 28.18 29.15
CA ASN A 579 -19.85 27.49 27.99
C ASN A 579 -21.01 27.02 27.11
N ASN A 580 -20.83 27.04 25.81
CA ASN A 580 -21.83 26.58 24.87
C ASN A 580 -21.88 25.04 24.81
N GLY A 581 -23.01 24.53 24.33
CA GLY A 581 -23.13 23.17 23.83
C GLY A 581 -22.69 23.06 22.38
N ASP A 582 -22.25 21.88 21.97
CA ASP A 582 -22.16 21.48 20.56
C ASP A 582 -23.39 20.67 20.10
N GLN A 583 -24.31 20.36 21.02
CA GLN A 583 -25.56 19.68 20.70
C GLN A 583 -26.71 20.10 21.64
N TRP A 584 -27.91 20.25 21.10
CA TRP A 584 -29.16 20.46 21.82
C TRP A 584 -30.13 19.31 21.59
N ARG A 585 -30.70 18.78 22.69
CA ARG A 585 -31.82 17.83 22.68
C ARG A 585 -33.05 18.44 23.35
N LEU A 586 -34.23 18.29 22.75
CA LEU A 586 -35.51 18.70 23.32
C LEU A 586 -36.40 17.48 23.58
N TYR A 587 -36.96 17.41 24.78
CA TYR A 587 -37.84 16.33 25.22
C TYR A 587 -39.25 16.87 25.44
N GLU A 588 -40.26 16.13 24.98
CA GLU A 588 -41.69 16.34 25.25
C GLU A 588 -42.19 15.16 26.09
N ASN A 589 -42.70 15.43 27.29
CA ASN A 589 -43.17 14.39 28.23
C ASN A 589 -42.13 13.26 28.40
N ASP A 590 -40.87 13.66 28.66
CA ASP A 590 -39.68 12.80 28.79
C ASP A 590 -39.29 11.98 27.53
N THR A 591 -39.94 12.22 26.39
CA THR A 591 -39.61 11.60 25.10
C THR A 591 -38.82 12.58 24.22
N LEU A 592 -37.68 12.14 23.65
CA LEU A 592 -36.88 12.97 22.74
C LEU A 592 -37.66 13.31 21.47
N VAL A 593 -37.85 14.60 21.17
CA VAL A 593 -38.61 15.09 20.00
C VAL A 593 -37.79 15.93 19.02
N HIS A 594 -36.60 16.38 19.43
CA HIS A 594 -35.67 17.13 18.56
C HIS A 594 -34.23 16.94 19.04
N GLU A 595 -33.31 16.85 18.09
CA GLU A 595 -31.86 16.83 18.31
C GLU A 595 -31.17 17.61 17.19
N GLU A 596 -30.28 18.52 17.55
CA GLU A 596 -29.62 19.43 16.62
C GLU A 596 -28.18 19.71 17.06
N GLU A 597 -27.24 19.73 16.11
CA GLU A 597 -25.86 20.15 16.36
C GLU A 597 -25.79 21.69 16.41
N LEU A 598 -25.01 22.23 17.35
CA LEU A 598 -24.83 23.66 17.55
C LEU A 598 -23.35 24.05 17.42
N THR A 599 -23.10 25.32 17.11
CA THR A 599 -21.74 25.88 17.10
C THR A 599 -21.34 26.38 18.49
N ASP A 600 -20.21 25.90 19.02
CA ASP A 600 -19.62 26.41 20.25
C ASP A 600 -18.89 27.75 20.01
N ASN A 601 -19.49 28.83 20.51
CA ASN A 601 -18.95 30.18 20.48
C ASN A 601 -18.63 30.69 21.90
N SER A 602 -18.28 29.79 22.84
CA SER A 602 -18.06 30.14 24.25
C SER A 602 -17.15 31.37 24.41
N SER A 603 -17.44 32.29 25.31
CA SER A 603 -18.55 32.34 26.27
C SER A 603 -19.75 33.19 25.80
N GLN A 604 -20.00 33.27 24.48
CA GLN A 604 -21.13 34.04 23.95
C GLN A 604 -22.48 33.37 24.26
N ALA A 605 -23.57 34.13 24.23
CA ALA A 605 -24.90 33.56 24.34
C ALA A 605 -25.18 32.57 23.19
N GLN A 606 -25.98 31.53 23.47
CA GLN A 606 -26.35 30.50 22.51
C GLN A 606 -27.87 30.37 22.45
N ASN A 607 -28.42 30.25 21.25
CA ASN A 607 -29.85 30.17 20.99
C ASN A 607 -30.15 29.08 19.98
N ALA A 608 -31.29 28.40 20.13
CA ALA A 608 -31.82 27.50 19.13
C ALA A 608 -33.36 27.39 19.22
N VAL A 609 -34.03 27.05 18.12
CA VAL A 609 -35.51 27.07 18.02
C VAL A 609 -36.07 25.83 17.34
N LYS A 610 -37.10 25.22 17.94
CA LYS A 610 -37.90 24.14 17.34
C LYS A 610 -39.34 24.58 17.16
N THR A 611 -39.84 24.50 15.93
CA THR A 611 -41.26 24.73 15.61
C THR A 611 -42.05 23.43 15.59
N PHE A 612 -43.28 23.49 16.11
CA PHE A 612 -44.29 22.45 16.09
C PHE A 612 -45.48 22.92 15.27
N THR A 613 -46.05 22.02 14.48
CA THR A 613 -47.25 22.28 13.68
C THR A 613 -48.30 21.19 13.91
N ASN A 614 -49.57 21.57 13.90
CA ASN A 614 -50.73 20.71 14.10
C ASN A 614 -50.64 19.83 15.37
N GLN A 615 -50.17 20.39 16.48
CA GLN A 615 -50.18 19.69 17.76
C GLN A 615 -51.62 19.40 18.21
N LYS A 616 -51.81 18.23 18.81
CA LYS A 616 -53.13 17.81 19.31
C LYS A 616 -53.50 18.59 20.58
N PRO A 617 -54.80 18.77 20.89
CA PRO A 617 -55.21 19.33 22.17
C PRO A 617 -54.63 18.52 23.33
N GLY A 618 -53.97 19.21 24.27
CA GLY A 618 -53.19 18.55 25.32
C GLY A 618 -52.35 19.51 26.15
N THR A 619 -51.74 18.97 27.21
CA THR A 619 -50.72 19.65 28.02
C THR A 619 -49.39 18.93 27.82
N TYR A 620 -48.37 19.69 27.43
CA TYR A 620 -47.06 19.19 27.07
C TYR A 620 -46.00 19.77 28.01
N ILE A 621 -45.13 18.91 28.56
CA ILE A 621 -44.00 19.32 29.40
C ILE A 621 -42.73 19.20 28.58
N TYR A 622 -42.00 20.31 28.42
CA TYR A 622 -40.74 20.34 27.68
C TYR A 622 -39.54 20.49 28.61
N THR A 623 -38.49 19.71 28.38
CA THR A 623 -37.15 19.93 28.94
C THR A 623 -36.10 19.88 27.84
N ALA A 624 -34.98 20.55 28.03
CA ALA A 624 -33.86 20.51 27.08
C ALA A 624 -32.56 20.10 27.76
N GLU A 625 -31.71 19.44 26.99
CA GLU A 625 -30.31 19.17 27.33
C GLU A 625 -29.41 19.92 26.37
N LEU A 626 -28.41 20.61 26.93
CA LEU A 626 -27.32 21.22 26.19
C LEU A 626 -26.05 20.43 26.52
N ILE A 627 -25.35 19.96 25.49
CA ILE A 627 -24.29 18.95 25.60
C ILE A 627 -23.01 19.52 24.96
N ASN A 628 -21.86 19.32 25.59
CA ASN A 628 -20.54 19.48 24.96
C ASN A 628 -19.57 18.37 25.42
N SER A 629 -18.31 18.46 24.97
CA SER A 629 -17.24 17.50 25.33
C SER A 629 -16.97 17.35 26.84
N PHE A 630 -17.37 18.31 27.67
CA PHE A 630 -17.19 18.28 29.13
C PHE A 630 -18.39 17.72 29.88
N GLY A 631 -19.56 17.61 29.23
CA GLY A 631 -20.77 17.01 29.80
C GLY A 631 -22.07 17.69 29.38
N THR A 632 -23.12 17.46 30.17
CA THR A 632 -24.48 17.87 29.85
C THR A 632 -25.07 18.74 30.96
N THR A 633 -25.81 19.78 30.59
CA THR A 633 -26.69 20.52 31.50
C THR A 633 -28.13 20.48 31.01
N LYS A 634 -29.07 20.48 31.96
CA LYS A 634 -30.50 20.31 31.70
C LYS A 634 -31.28 21.57 32.10
N SER A 635 -32.30 21.92 31.31
CA SER A 635 -33.19 23.04 31.62
C SER A 635 -34.18 22.68 32.74
N SER A 636 -34.74 23.71 33.37
CA SER A 636 -36.01 23.53 34.09
C SER A 636 -37.14 23.20 33.08
N PRO A 637 -38.16 22.43 33.48
CA PRO A 637 -39.29 22.13 32.62
C PRO A 637 -40.16 23.37 32.37
N ILE A 638 -40.74 23.45 31.16
CA ILE A 638 -41.82 24.41 30.84
C ILE A 638 -43.07 23.65 30.41
N THR A 639 -44.24 24.26 30.56
CA THR A 639 -45.52 23.65 30.19
C THR A 639 -46.21 24.45 29.10
N VAL A 640 -46.59 23.78 28.01
CA VAL A 640 -47.40 24.36 26.93
C VAL A 640 -48.78 23.69 26.93
N ARG A 641 -49.84 24.50 26.75
CA ARG A 641 -51.22 24.02 26.59
C ARG A 641 -51.68 24.30 25.16
N VAL A 642 -52.27 23.29 24.53
CA VAL A 642 -52.90 23.38 23.21
C VAL A 642 -54.38 23.06 23.39
N LYS A 643 -55.28 23.88 22.82
CA LYS A 643 -56.73 23.71 22.95
C LYS A 643 -57.40 23.29 21.65
#